data_AF-A0A2E6NAE6-F1
#
_entry.id   AF-A0A2E6NAE6-F1
#
_cell.length_a   1.000
_cell.length_b   1.000
_cell.length_c   1.000
_cell.angle_alpha   90.00
_cell.angle_beta   90.00
_cell.angle_gamma   90.00
#
_symmetry.space_group_name_H-M   'P 1'
#
loop_
_entity.id
_entity.type
_entity.pdbx_description
1 polymer ?
#
loop_
_entity_poly.entity_id
_entity_poly.type
_entity_poly.pdbx_seq_one_letter_code
_entity_poly.pdbx_strand_id
1 'polypeptide(L)'
;MKFKFLLSAGCSLIILSKAVSAQNLSELVTLLDSGGMNQRTEARNSIQQLLTNSTAPTADLNARIVLEQEALQLLQSDLSHPAQAWLLRMLELTGSEASIPVIASYLNSPDTELRDCARRALVANPAPEANAVLYQAMLRSSDAEKRAYINGFAFRGDARAAKAIVPLLKSDDADTVVQAANALALLGESSVYSELNLARTNAPDGSRAAIELAMLATGADASTCKSLISSAANVGVAEAAFVALISKDTTEAVSVLQAAVDEAPSPLRSAMLGTAMTTPALQVILLKNLGSRTPEDQLIILSGILEQKITSAETSVIALLSSEDLAVRKQAIFTLGVIGGSASFSTLYALFLNEFEKDVSNALAMLDIATIDNELFKIVEKSPDHKQLSAATQLLAMRNAEGATELLNRMIAPGNSDDLRVECMKALEVLGTVESCQAMAQFIVSGDSVKRPAQKSLKRLCLNYGDPDHLWNSVFVPALNTAANDAIRADLLVIADAVAGDELLAYIQKKILDTESSLRPTVLKTLQRWPNMEASEVWLELISMPNVSASDIKAAQSGLGRMVKSKEVEGWEKLKLDQIVVAVEKAPTPEFKKAMVNLYLKPNGYIQHYLHDAFEQFANDLDISSEVSAVLAMVPESKVRRKR
;
A
#
# COMPACT_ATOMS: atom_id res chain seq x y z
N MET A 1 36.43 1.54 -47.46
CA MET A 1 37.50 0.53 -47.26
C MET A 1 37.60 0.27 -45.77
N LYS A 2 37.24 -0.94 -45.29
CA LYS A 2 38.17 -1.97 -44.77
C LYS A 2 39.06 -1.43 -43.63
N PHE A 3 39.17 -2.00 -42.43
CA PHE A 3 38.83 -3.30 -41.84
C PHE A 3 39.12 -3.19 -40.32
N LYS A 4 38.28 -3.82 -39.47
CA LYS A 4 38.52 -4.53 -38.18
C LYS A 4 39.53 -3.97 -37.14
N PHE A 5 39.33 -4.02 -35.82
CA PHE A 5 39.20 -5.20 -34.91
C PHE A 5 39.30 -4.59 -33.46
N LEU A 6 38.56 -4.96 -32.39
CA LEU A 6 38.65 -6.19 -31.57
C LEU A 6 37.66 -6.12 -30.38
N LEU A 7 37.03 -7.28 -30.08
CA LEU A 7 36.63 -7.90 -28.79
C LEU A 7 35.93 -7.05 -27.72
N SER A 8 35.00 -7.50 -26.86
CA SER A 8 34.43 -8.78 -26.40
C SER A 8 33.46 -8.32 -25.29
N ALA A 9 32.24 -8.82 -25.11
CA ALA A 9 31.91 -9.99 -24.29
C ALA A 9 30.48 -9.77 -23.76
N GLY A 10 29.73 -10.86 -23.60
CA GLY A 10 28.74 -11.01 -22.54
C GLY A 10 27.52 -10.09 -22.53
N CYS A 11 26.47 -10.49 -23.23
CA CYS A 11 25.11 -10.23 -22.75
C CYS A 11 24.30 -11.51 -22.85
N SER A 12 24.24 -12.21 -21.71
CA SER A 12 23.26 -13.22 -21.37
C SER A 12 21.87 -12.59 -21.41
N LEU A 13 21.24 -12.59 -22.58
CA LEU A 13 19.83 -12.32 -22.74
C LEU A 13 19.13 -13.65 -22.91
N ILE A 14 18.37 -14.00 -21.87
CA ILE A 14 17.44 -15.12 -21.80
C ILE A 14 16.45 -14.97 -22.97
N ILE A 15 16.74 -15.67 -24.07
CA ILE A 15 15.74 -16.00 -25.08
C ILE A 15 15.07 -17.28 -24.59
N LEU A 16 14.14 -17.15 -23.65
CA LEU A 16 13.10 -18.16 -23.47
C LEU A 16 12.01 -17.85 -24.51
N SER A 17 12.21 -18.30 -25.74
CA SER A 17 11.18 -18.30 -26.76
C SER A 17 10.91 -19.72 -27.25
N LYS A 18 9.70 -20.17 -26.92
CA LYS A 18 8.86 -21.09 -27.68
C LYS A 18 9.48 -22.44 -28.09
N ALA A 19 9.44 -23.38 -27.16
CA ALA A 19 9.21 -24.79 -27.48
C ALA A 19 7.95 -25.24 -26.76
N VAL A 20 6.78 -24.83 -27.26
CA VAL A 20 5.54 -25.55 -26.96
C VAL A 20 5.62 -26.81 -27.82
N SER A 21 5.96 -27.95 -27.23
CA SER A 21 5.70 -29.22 -27.91
C SER A 21 4.19 -29.25 -28.20
N ALA A 22 3.80 -29.48 -29.44
CA ALA A 22 2.42 -29.77 -29.80
C ALA A 22 2.03 -31.13 -29.18
N GLN A 23 1.82 -31.16 -27.88
CA GLN A 23 1.12 -32.27 -27.22
C GLN A 23 -0.34 -32.15 -27.63
N ASN A 24 -0.87 -33.22 -28.21
CA ASN A 24 -2.27 -33.26 -28.62
C ASN A 24 -3.15 -33.33 -27.36
N LEU A 25 -4.33 -32.70 -27.36
CA LEU A 25 -5.17 -32.60 -26.16
C LEU A 25 -5.52 -33.99 -25.60
N SER A 26 -5.77 -34.96 -26.48
CA SER A 26 -5.95 -36.37 -26.15
C SER A 26 -4.83 -36.96 -25.28
N GLU A 27 -3.56 -36.71 -25.58
CA GLU A 27 -2.42 -37.22 -24.79
C GLU A 27 -2.41 -36.62 -23.39
N LEU A 28 -2.60 -35.31 -23.29
CA LEU A 28 -2.69 -34.61 -22.01
C LEU A 28 -3.85 -35.13 -21.15
N VAL A 29 -4.99 -35.44 -21.78
CA VAL A 29 -6.15 -35.99 -21.09
C VAL A 29 -5.86 -37.37 -20.49
N THR A 30 -5.13 -38.25 -21.18
CA THR A 30 -4.73 -39.55 -20.61
C THR A 30 -3.86 -39.42 -19.36
N LEU A 31 -3.06 -38.35 -19.25
CA LEU A 31 -2.21 -38.09 -18.08
C LEU A 31 -3.01 -37.67 -16.84
N LEU A 32 -4.28 -37.29 -16.99
CA LEU A 32 -5.16 -37.01 -15.85
C LEU A 32 -5.44 -38.28 -15.01
N ASP A 33 -5.24 -39.47 -15.59
CA ASP A 33 -5.39 -40.78 -14.93
C ASP A 33 -4.09 -41.32 -14.35
N SER A 34 -2.98 -40.59 -14.50
CA SER A 34 -1.69 -41.00 -13.94
C SER A 34 -1.76 -41.16 -12.41
N GLY A 35 -1.05 -42.14 -11.86
CA GLY A 35 -0.98 -42.36 -10.40
C GLY A 35 -0.26 -41.23 -9.65
N GLY A 36 0.60 -40.47 -10.32
CA GLY A 36 1.40 -39.39 -9.73
C GLY A 36 0.67 -38.05 -9.64
N MET A 37 0.63 -37.45 -8.44
CA MET A 37 -0.02 -36.15 -8.23
C MET A 37 0.58 -35.03 -9.09
N ASN A 38 1.92 -34.97 -9.22
CA ASN A 38 2.60 -33.93 -10.02
C ASN A 38 2.23 -34.01 -11.50
N GLN A 39 2.17 -35.22 -12.06
CA GLN A 39 1.81 -35.44 -13.46
C GLN A 39 0.37 -35.02 -13.76
N ARG A 40 -0.57 -35.34 -12.86
CA ARG A 40 -1.96 -34.87 -12.99
C ARG A 40 -2.05 -33.34 -12.92
N THR A 41 -1.30 -32.70 -12.03
CA THR A 41 -1.29 -31.23 -11.91
C THR A 41 -0.69 -30.56 -13.15
N GLU A 42 0.42 -31.09 -13.67
CA GLU A 42 1.04 -30.59 -14.90
C GLU A 42 0.10 -30.76 -16.11
N ALA A 43 -0.54 -31.93 -16.25
CA ALA A 43 -1.54 -32.16 -17.29
C ALA A 43 -2.71 -31.17 -17.22
N ARG A 44 -3.25 -30.91 -16.01
CA ARG A 44 -4.30 -29.89 -15.82
C ARG A 44 -3.87 -28.51 -16.28
N ASN A 45 -2.69 -28.07 -15.86
CA ASN A 45 -2.15 -26.76 -16.22
C ASN A 45 -1.92 -26.64 -17.74
N SER A 46 -1.36 -27.68 -18.36
CA SER A 46 -1.11 -27.72 -19.81
C SER A 46 -2.41 -27.71 -20.61
N ILE A 47 -3.43 -28.48 -20.20
CA ILE A 47 -4.76 -28.47 -20.84
C ILE A 47 -5.40 -27.09 -20.72
N GLN A 48 -5.38 -26.50 -19.52
CA GLN A 48 -5.94 -25.17 -19.30
C GLN A 48 -5.26 -24.13 -20.19
N GLN A 49 -3.92 -24.09 -20.15
CA GLN A 49 -3.15 -23.16 -20.98
C GLN A 49 -3.43 -23.34 -22.47
N LEU A 50 -3.50 -24.59 -22.95
CA LEU A 50 -3.80 -24.90 -24.36
C LEU A 50 -5.17 -24.35 -24.77
N LEU A 51 -6.21 -24.67 -23.99
CA LEU A 51 -7.58 -24.28 -24.31
C LEU A 51 -7.80 -22.78 -24.12
N THR A 52 -7.34 -22.14 -23.03
CA THR A 52 -7.55 -20.71 -22.81
C THR A 52 -6.73 -19.83 -23.74
N ASN A 53 -5.53 -20.25 -24.16
CA ASN A 53 -4.76 -19.51 -25.16
C ASN A 53 -5.46 -19.51 -26.53
N SER A 54 -6.20 -20.58 -26.85
CA SER A 54 -6.99 -20.66 -28.09
C SER A 54 -8.14 -19.63 -28.14
N THR A 55 -8.54 -19.08 -26.99
CA THR A 55 -9.61 -18.08 -26.91
C THR A 55 -9.10 -16.63 -26.84
N ALA A 56 -7.79 -16.40 -26.92
CA ALA A 56 -7.24 -15.05 -26.92
C ALA A 56 -7.69 -14.26 -28.17
N PRO A 57 -7.89 -12.93 -28.11
CA PRO A 57 -8.32 -12.12 -29.26
C PRO A 57 -7.41 -12.20 -30.49
N THR A 58 -6.16 -12.61 -30.30
CA THR A 58 -5.13 -12.75 -31.35
C THR A 58 -4.93 -14.20 -31.82
N ALA A 59 -5.69 -15.16 -31.26
CA ALA A 59 -5.58 -16.58 -31.59
C ALA A 59 -6.28 -16.90 -32.93
N ASP A 60 -5.80 -17.96 -33.60
CA ASP A 60 -6.43 -18.46 -34.83
C ASP A 60 -7.79 -19.11 -34.52
N LEU A 61 -8.83 -18.61 -35.17
CA LEU A 61 -10.20 -19.09 -35.00
C LEU A 61 -10.35 -20.56 -35.39
N ASN A 62 -9.65 -21.01 -36.44
CA ASN A 62 -9.72 -22.40 -36.88
C ASN A 62 -9.07 -23.34 -35.85
N ALA A 63 -7.88 -22.97 -35.33
CA ALA A 63 -7.23 -23.73 -34.26
C ALA A 63 -8.11 -23.86 -33.00
N ARG A 64 -8.83 -22.79 -32.63
CA ARG A 64 -9.82 -22.84 -31.53
C ARG A 64 -10.93 -23.85 -31.80
N ILE A 65 -11.55 -23.78 -32.99
CA ILE A 65 -12.66 -24.68 -33.37
C ILE A 65 -12.21 -26.14 -33.33
N VAL A 66 -11.02 -26.44 -33.86
CA VAL A 66 -10.47 -27.80 -33.88
C VAL A 66 -10.20 -28.31 -32.46
N LEU A 67 -9.58 -27.51 -31.60
CA LEU A 67 -9.30 -27.89 -30.21
C LEU A 67 -10.58 -28.10 -29.40
N GLU A 68 -11.58 -27.23 -29.58
CA GLU A 68 -12.89 -27.42 -28.95
C GLU A 68 -13.56 -28.70 -29.45
N GLN A 69 -13.55 -28.96 -30.76
CA GLN A 69 -14.11 -30.20 -31.33
C GLN A 69 -13.41 -31.45 -30.79
N GLU A 70 -12.08 -31.43 -30.62
CA GLU A 70 -11.35 -32.53 -29.99
C GLU A 70 -11.81 -32.75 -28.55
N ALA A 71 -11.94 -31.68 -27.75
CA ALA A 71 -12.45 -31.76 -26.37
C ALA A 71 -13.87 -32.36 -26.32
N LEU A 72 -14.74 -31.96 -27.25
CA LEU A 72 -16.12 -32.47 -27.35
C LEU A 72 -16.16 -33.95 -27.75
N GLN A 73 -15.32 -34.39 -28.69
CA GLN A 73 -15.20 -35.80 -29.07
C GLN A 73 -14.68 -36.65 -27.90
N LEU A 74 -13.69 -36.15 -27.16
CA LEU A 74 -13.17 -36.81 -25.97
C LEU A 74 -14.28 -36.97 -24.92
N LEU A 75 -15.06 -35.92 -24.64
CA LEU A 75 -16.21 -35.99 -23.73
C LEU A 75 -17.33 -36.95 -24.19
N GLN A 76 -17.38 -37.33 -25.46
CA GLN A 76 -18.32 -38.34 -25.97
C GLN A 76 -17.73 -39.77 -25.97
N SER A 77 -16.46 -39.92 -25.61
CA SER A 77 -15.78 -41.20 -25.45
C SER A 77 -15.84 -41.71 -24.00
N ASP A 78 -15.33 -42.92 -23.77
CA ASP A 78 -15.21 -43.50 -22.43
C ASP A 78 -14.01 -42.91 -21.69
N LEU A 79 -14.20 -41.72 -21.10
CA LEU A 79 -13.21 -41.05 -20.26
C LEU A 79 -13.39 -41.38 -18.79
N SER A 80 -12.29 -41.34 -18.05
CA SER A 80 -12.33 -41.37 -16.60
C SER A 80 -13.07 -40.17 -16.00
N HIS A 81 -13.59 -40.34 -14.79
CA HIS A 81 -14.26 -39.26 -14.07
C HIS A 81 -13.40 -37.98 -13.93
N PRO A 82 -12.11 -38.03 -13.51
CA PRO A 82 -11.25 -36.84 -13.45
C PRO A 82 -11.07 -36.12 -14.79
N ALA A 83 -11.00 -36.87 -15.90
CA ALA A 83 -10.89 -36.32 -17.24
C ALA A 83 -12.19 -35.62 -17.67
N GLN A 84 -13.34 -36.26 -17.45
CA GLN A 84 -14.66 -35.66 -17.73
C GLN A 84 -14.86 -34.36 -16.95
N ALA A 85 -14.63 -34.39 -15.63
CA ALA A 85 -14.79 -33.22 -14.77
C ALA A 85 -13.88 -32.07 -15.18
N TRP A 86 -12.61 -32.35 -15.51
CA TRP A 86 -11.66 -31.33 -15.93
C TRP A 86 -12.02 -30.71 -17.28
N LEU A 87 -12.36 -31.52 -18.28
CA LEU A 87 -12.76 -31.01 -19.60
C LEU A 87 -14.04 -30.16 -19.53
N LEU A 88 -15.03 -30.55 -18.72
CA LEU A 88 -16.22 -29.72 -18.47
C LEU A 88 -15.86 -28.36 -17.85
N ARG A 89 -14.92 -28.33 -16.89
CA ARG A 89 -14.42 -27.07 -16.29
C ARG A 89 -13.63 -26.22 -17.30
N MET A 90 -12.98 -26.83 -18.28
CA MET A 90 -12.34 -26.07 -19.35
C MET A 90 -13.37 -25.47 -20.30
N LEU A 91 -14.43 -26.20 -20.64
CA LEU A 91 -15.52 -25.69 -21.45
C LEU A 91 -16.31 -24.56 -20.76
N GLU A 92 -16.30 -24.47 -19.44
CA GLU A 92 -16.78 -23.29 -18.71
C GLU A 92 -16.00 -22.02 -19.07
N LEU A 93 -14.69 -22.15 -19.37
CA LEU A 93 -13.85 -21.02 -19.76
C LEU A 93 -13.84 -20.78 -21.27
N THR A 94 -13.98 -21.83 -22.09
CA THR A 94 -13.68 -21.77 -23.53
C THR A 94 -14.83 -22.13 -24.46
N GLY A 95 -15.90 -22.72 -23.93
CA GLY A 95 -17.01 -23.29 -24.70
C GLY A 95 -17.75 -22.26 -25.56
N SER A 96 -18.04 -22.67 -26.79
CA SER A 96 -18.88 -21.95 -27.75
C SER A 96 -20.27 -22.57 -27.84
N GLU A 97 -21.14 -22.01 -28.67
CA GLU A 97 -22.48 -22.58 -28.96
C GLU A 97 -22.41 -24.06 -29.36
N ALA A 98 -21.38 -24.48 -30.09
CA ALA A 98 -21.20 -25.85 -30.55
C ALA A 98 -21.03 -26.88 -29.40
N SER A 99 -20.56 -26.44 -28.23
CA SER A 99 -20.38 -27.31 -27.06
C SER A 99 -21.70 -27.63 -26.34
N ILE A 100 -22.75 -26.83 -26.56
CA ILE A 100 -24.01 -26.92 -25.79
C ILE A 100 -24.63 -28.32 -25.83
N PRO A 101 -24.80 -29.00 -26.98
CA PRO A 101 -25.43 -30.31 -27.01
C PRO A 101 -24.67 -31.38 -26.22
N VAL A 102 -23.33 -31.33 -26.25
CA VAL A 102 -22.49 -32.27 -25.51
C VAL A 102 -22.56 -31.99 -24.02
N ILE A 103 -22.39 -30.74 -23.60
CA ILE A 103 -22.47 -30.35 -22.18
C ILE A 103 -23.86 -30.66 -21.61
N ALA A 104 -24.93 -30.42 -22.39
CA ALA A 104 -26.31 -30.69 -22.00
C ALA A 104 -26.56 -32.16 -21.62
N SER A 105 -25.87 -33.11 -22.26
CA SER A 105 -26.02 -34.53 -21.96
C SER A 105 -25.59 -34.88 -20.53
N TYR A 106 -24.61 -34.15 -19.99
CA TYR A 106 -24.08 -34.33 -18.63
C TYR A 106 -25.00 -33.78 -17.54
N LEU A 107 -26.00 -32.96 -17.87
CA LEU A 107 -26.98 -32.46 -16.90
C LEU A 107 -27.87 -33.56 -16.30
N ASN A 108 -27.98 -34.72 -16.96
CA ASN A 108 -28.72 -35.89 -16.48
C ASN A 108 -27.81 -36.97 -15.89
N SER A 109 -26.50 -36.70 -15.75
CA SER A 109 -25.57 -37.66 -15.16
C SER A 109 -26.02 -38.04 -13.75
N PRO A 110 -25.92 -39.30 -13.29
CA PRO A 110 -26.15 -39.64 -11.88
C PRO A 110 -25.05 -39.05 -10.97
N ASP A 111 -23.89 -38.69 -11.53
CA ASP A 111 -22.79 -38.05 -10.83
C ASP A 111 -23.06 -36.55 -10.59
N THR A 112 -23.08 -36.14 -9.32
CA THR A 112 -23.35 -34.76 -8.91
C THR A 112 -22.26 -33.78 -9.35
N GLU A 113 -20.99 -34.19 -9.36
CA GLU A 113 -19.88 -33.32 -9.76
C GLU A 113 -19.94 -33.04 -11.26
N LEU A 114 -20.22 -34.07 -12.07
CA LEU A 114 -20.37 -33.90 -13.51
C LEU A 114 -21.59 -33.06 -13.87
N ARG A 115 -22.73 -33.26 -13.19
CA ARG A 115 -23.91 -32.39 -13.34
C ARG A 115 -23.58 -30.92 -13.02
N ASP A 116 -22.86 -30.67 -11.92
CA ASP A 116 -22.49 -29.32 -11.52
C ASP A 116 -21.53 -28.66 -12.53
N CYS A 117 -20.49 -29.37 -12.95
CA CYS A 117 -19.55 -28.86 -13.95
C CYS A 117 -20.26 -28.54 -15.28
N ALA A 118 -21.17 -29.40 -15.72
CA ALA A 118 -21.96 -29.16 -16.92
C ALA A 118 -22.88 -27.93 -16.78
N ARG A 119 -23.55 -27.79 -15.64
CA ARG A 119 -24.38 -26.62 -15.33
C ARG A 119 -23.55 -25.34 -15.35
N ARG A 120 -22.40 -25.30 -14.66
CA ARG A 120 -21.52 -24.12 -14.63
C ARG A 120 -21.01 -23.77 -16.03
N ALA A 121 -20.63 -24.76 -16.82
CA ALA A 121 -20.18 -24.54 -18.19
C ALA A 121 -21.28 -23.92 -19.08
N LEU A 122 -22.52 -24.40 -18.99
CA LEU A 122 -23.65 -23.79 -19.68
C LEU A 122 -23.99 -22.41 -19.13
N VAL A 123 -23.80 -22.17 -17.83
CA VAL A 123 -24.01 -20.85 -17.22
C VAL A 123 -23.02 -19.82 -17.76
N ALA A 124 -21.78 -20.21 -18.05
CA ALA A 124 -20.74 -19.35 -18.60
C ALA A 124 -20.82 -19.18 -20.15
N ASN A 125 -21.49 -20.10 -20.86
CA ASN A 125 -21.54 -20.10 -22.32
C ASN A 125 -22.37 -18.92 -22.88
N PRO A 126 -21.82 -18.00 -23.67
CA PRO A 126 -22.52 -16.77 -24.05
C PRO A 126 -23.75 -16.95 -24.97
N ALA A 127 -23.94 -18.14 -25.56
CA ALA A 127 -25.02 -18.36 -26.52
C ALA A 127 -26.41 -18.49 -25.85
N PRO A 128 -27.47 -17.89 -26.43
CA PRO A 128 -28.82 -17.89 -25.85
C PRO A 128 -29.46 -19.29 -25.76
N GLU A 129 -29.02 -20.25 -26.57
CA GLU A 129 -29.45 -21.65 -26.58
C GLU A 129 -29.17 -22.34 -25.24
N ALA A 130 -28.10 -21.94 -24.55
CA ALA A 130 -27.76 -22.47 -23.22
C ALA A 130 -28.88 -22.17 -22.21
N ASN A 131 -29.61 -21.06 -22.38
CA ASN A 131 -30.70 -20.67 -21.49
C ASN A 131 -31.87 -21.66 -21.59
N ALA A 132 -32.21 -22.07 -22.82
CA ALA A 132 -33.27 -23.04 -23.06
C ALA A 132 -32.93 -24.41 -22.46
N VAL A 133 -31.67 -24.85 -22.60
CA VAL A 133 -31.18 -26.12 -22.03
C VAL A 133 -31.21 -26.07 -20.50
N LEU A 134 -30.63 -25.03 -19.89
CA LEU A 134 -30.64 -24.84 -18.44
C LEU A 134 -32.07 -24.80 -17.89
N TYR A 135 -32.99 -24.14 -18.61
CA TYR A 135 -34.40 -24.04 -18.20
C TYR A 135 -35.08 -25.41 -18.19
N GLN A 136 -34.91 -26.20 -19.26
CA GLN A 136 -35.47 -27.55 -19.33
C GLN A 136 -34.88 -28.49 -18.27
N ALA A 137 -33.60 -28.34 -17.96
CA ALA A 137 -32.95 -29.12 -16.91
C ALA A 137 -33.47 -28.75 -15.51
N MET A 138 -33.65 -27.46 -15.23
CA MET A 138 -34.23 -26.99 -13.97
C MET A 138 -35.66 -27.49 -13.74
N LEU A 139 -36.49 -27.57 -14.79
CA LEU A 139 -37.86 -28.09 -14.66
C LEU A 139 -37.92 -29.56 -14.23
N ARG A 140 -36.84 -30.32 -14.47
CA ARG A 140 -36.75 -31.76 -14.17
C ARG A 140 -35.97 -32.05 -12.89
N SER A 141 -35.34 -31.04 -12.30
CA SER A 141 -34.49 -31.22 -11.12
C SER A 141 -35.30 -31.22 -9.82
N SER A 142 -34.72 -31.83 -8.79
CA SER A 142 -35.27 -31.78 -7.43
C SER A 142 -35.26 -30.35 -6.88
N ASP A 143 -36.08 -30.04 -5.88
CA ASP A 143 -36.12 -28.70 -5.29
C ASP A 143 -34.76 -28.29 -4.69
N ALA A 144 -34.01 -29.25 -4.13
CA ALA A 144 -32.65 -29.02 -3.65
C ALA A 144 -31.67 -28.63 -4.78
N GLU A 145 -31.83 -29.19 -5.99
CA GLU A 145 -30.98 -28.91 -7.15
C GLU A 145 -31.40 -27.64 -7.90
N LYS A 146 -32.69 -27.26 -7.89
CA LYS A 146 -33.18 -26.03 -8.52
C LYS A 146 -32.41 -24.79 -8.07
N ARG A 147 -31.98 -24.75 -6.80
CA ARG A 147 -31.13 -23.68 -6.24
C ARG A 147 -29.87 -23.42 -7.07
N ALA A 148 -29.21 -24.45 -7.57
CA ALA A 148 -27.99 -24.28 -8.36
C ALA A 148 -28.26 -23.61 -9.73
N TYR A 149 -29.47 -23.74 -10.27
CA TYR A 149 -29.88 -23.12 -11.53
C TYR A 149 -30.28 -21.64 -11.37
N ILE A 150 -30.93 -21.27 -10.25
CA ILE A 150 -31.39 -19.90 -9.97
C ILE A 150 -30.24 -18.88 -10.07
N ASN A 151 -29.11 -19.15 -9.41
CA ASN A 151 -27.94 -18.26 -9.48
C ASN A 151 -27.39 -18.14 -10.90
N GLY A 152 -27.42 -19.25 -11.65
CA GLY A 152 -27.00 -19.29 -13.05
C GLY A 152 -27.86 -18.42 -13.95
N PHE A 153 -29.18 -18.42 -13.77
CA PHE A 153 -30.08 -17.57 -14.54
C PHE A 153 -29.93 -16.09 -14.20
N ALA A 154 -29.80 -15.76 -12.91
CA ALA A 154 -29.56 -14.38 -12.48
C ALA A 154 -28.25 -13.83 -13.07
N PHE A 155 -27.17 -14.62 -13.04
CA PHE A 155 -25.89 -14.26 -13.65
C PHE A 155 -26.00 -13.99 -15.17
N ARG A 156 -26.82 -14.76 -15.86
CA ARG A 156 -27.00 -14.65 -17.32
C ARG A 156 -27.96 -13.52 -17.74
N GLY A 157 -28.71 -12.93 -16.81
CA GLY A 157 -29.64 -11.84 -17.11
C GLY A 157 -30.81 -12.20 -18.03
N ASP A 158 -31.19 -13.49 -18.15
CA ASP A 158 -32.32 -13.88 -18.99
C ASP A 158 -33.65 -13.64 -18.28
N ALA A 159 -34.32 -12.56 -18.64
CA ALA A 159 -35.67 -12.19 -18.21
C ALA A 159 -36.68 -13.36 -18.22
N ARG A 160 -36.55 -14.30 -19.16
CA ARG A 160 -37.46 -15.46 -19.28
C ARG A 160 -37.36 -16.39 -18.07
N ALA A 161 -36.24 -16.38 -17.37
CA ALA A 161 -36.04 -17.17 -16.15
C ALA A 161 -36.90 -16.67 -14.99
N ALA A 162 -37.36 -15.42 -15.01
CA ALA A 162 -38.22 -14.86 -13.96
C ALA A 162 -39.49 -15.72 -13.77
N LYS A 163 -40.12 -16.17 -14.87
CA LYS A 163 -41.28 -17.08 -14.84
C LYS A 163 -40.99 -18.42 -14.15
N ALA A 164 -39.74 -18.88 -14.23
CA ALA A 164 -39.28 -20.12 -13.61
C ALA A 164 -38.99 -19.96 -12.11
N ILE A 165 -38.55 -18.76 -11.71
CA ILE A 165 -38.13 -18.45 -10.34
C ILE A 165 -39.34 -18.05 -9.48
N VAL A 166 -40.33 -17.34 -10.04
CA VAL A 166 -41.54 -16.89 -9.33
C VAL A 166 -42.24 -17.98 -8.51
N PRO A 167 -42.46 -19.21 -9.01
CA PRO A 167 -43.06 -20.28 -8.21
C PRO A 167 -42.31 -20.61 -6.92
N LEU A 168 -40.99 -20.38 -6.88
CA LEU A 168 -40.13 -20.68 -5.72
C LEU A 168 -40.32 -19.69 -4.56
N LEU A 169 -40.93 -18.53 -4.82
CA LEU A 169 -41.34 -17.60 -3.77
C LEU A 169 -42.43 -18.17 -2.84
N LYS A 170 -43.06 -19.30 -3.22
CA LYS A 170 -44.08 -20.01 -2.44
C LYS A 170 -43.52 -21.18 -1.62
N SER A 171 -42.20 -21.34 -1.58
CA SER A 171 -41.54 -22.38 -0.78
C SER A 171 -41.72 -22.12 0.71
N ASP A 172 -41.88 -23.20 1.50
CA ASP A 172 -41.84 -23.13 2.97
C ASP A 172 -40.40 -22.98 3.50
N ASP A 173 -39.39 -23.25 2.66
CA ASP A 173 -37.97 -23.07 2.98
C ASP A 173 -37.53 -21.62 2.73
N ALA A 174 -37.19 -20.90 3.81
CA ALA A 174 -36.81 -19.50 3.78
C ALA A 174 -35.58 -19.23 2.89
N ASP A 175 -34.59 -20.12 2.89
CA ASP A 175 -33.37 -19.96 2.07
C ASP A 175 -33.68 -19.99 0.57
N THR A 176 -34.58 -20.90 0.17
CA THR A 176 -35.08 -20.96 -1.21
C THR A 176 -35.83 -19.68 -1.61
N VAL A 177 -36.63 -19.12 -0.71
CA VAL A 177 -37.35 -17.85 -0.95
C VAL A 177 -36.37 -16.68 -1.07
N VAL A 178 -35.38 -16.57 -0.17
CA VAL A 178 -34.32 -15.55 -0.23
C VAL A 178 -33.56 -15.62 -1.55
N GLN A 179 -33.17 -16.82 -1.96
CA GLN A 179 -32.45 -17.02 -3.21
C GLN A 179 -33.28 -16.63 -4.42
N ALA A 180 -34.56 -17.02 -4.45
CA ALA A 180 -35.49 -16.66 -5.50
C ALA A 180 -35.69 -15.14 -5.58
N ALA A 181 -35.91 -14.47 -4.44
CA ALA A 181 -36.09 -13.02 -4.38
C ALA A 181 -34.84 -12.27 -4.85
N ASN A 182 -33.64 -12.65 -4.39
CA ASN A 182 -32.39 -12.04 -4.83
C ASN A 182 -32.15 -12.22 -6.34
N ALA A 183 -32.47 -13.39 -6.89
CA ALA A 183 -32.37 -13.61 -8.32
C ALA A 183 -33.34 -12.74 -9.13
N LEU A 184 -34.58 -12.58 -8.65
CA LEU A 184 -35.56 -11.69 -9.28
C LEU A 184 -35.14 -10.21 -9.18
N ALA A 185 -34.55 -9.80 -8.05
CA ALA A 185 -34.00 -8.46 -7.88
C ALA A 185 -32.91 -8.16 -8.91
N LEU A 186 -31.99 -9.11 -9.14
CA LEU A 186 -30.92 -8.99 -10.13
C LEU A 186 -31.43 -8.98 -11.58
N LEU A 187 -32.47 -9.77 -11.87
CA LEU A 187 -33.11 -9.74 -13.19
C LEU A 187 -33.85 -8.41 -13.44
N GLY A 188 -34.36 -7.76 -12.40
CA GLY A 188 -34.98 -6.42 -12.50
C GLY A 188 -36.30 -6.39 -13.29
N GLU A 189 -36.95 -7.54 -13.49
CA GLU A 189 -38.15 -7.67 -14.30
C GLU A 189 -39.39 -7.09 -13.60
N SER A 190 -39.91 -5.96 -14.10
CA SER A 190 -41.06 -5.29 -13.46
C SER A 190 -42.34 -6.13 -13.43
N SER A 191 -42.47 -7.08 -14.34
CA SER A 191 -43.61 -7.98 -14.43
C SER A 191 -43.79 -8.88 -13.19
N VAL A 192 -42.74 -9.11 -12.39
CA VAL A 192 -42.81 -9.99 -11.19
C VAL A 192 -43.18 -9.27 -9.90
N TYR A 193 -43.39 -7.95 -9.95
CA TYR A 193 -43.69 -7.16 -8.76
C TYR A 193 -44.94 -7.66 -8.01
N SER A 194 -45.97 -8.07 -8.76
CA SER A 194 -47.24 -8.51 -8.17
C SER A 194 -47.08 -9.79 -7.35
N GLU A 195 -46.24 -10.71 -7.83
CA GLU A 195 -45.92 -11.97 -7.21
C GLU A 195 -45.00 -11.79 -6.00
N LEU A 196 -44.03 -10.88 -6.08
CA LEU A 196 -43.20 -10.48 -4.94
C LEU A 196 -44.04 -9.85 -3.83
N ASN A 197 -44.97 -8.96 -4.16
CA ASN A 197 -45.87 -8.34 -3.18
C ASN A 197 -46.78 -9.39 -2.51
N LEU A 198 -47.28 -10.38 -3.26
CA LEU A 198 -48.04 -11.50 -2.70
C LEU A 198 -47.17 -12.37 -1.78
N ALA A 199 -45.92 -12.65 -2.18
CA ALA A 199 -44.97 -13.43 -1.40
C ALA A 199 -44.62 -12.73 -0.07
N ARG A 200 -44.51 -11.40 -0.08
CA ARG A 200 -44.23 -10.60 1.13
C ARG A 200 -45.26 -10.83 2.24
N THR A 201 -46.54 -10.98 1.88
CA THR A 201 -47.63 -11.21 2.85
C THR A 201 -47.50 -12.55 3.57
N ASN A 202 -46.96 -13.57 2.90
CA ASN A 202 -46.85 -14.94 3.41
C ASN A 202 -45.39 -15.35 3.66
N ALA A 203 -44.48 -14.39 3.78
CA ALA A 203 -43.05 -14.64 3.83
C ALA A 203 -42.67 -15.48 5.06
N PRO A 204 -41.96 -16.61 4.90
CA PRO A 204 -41.31 -17.31 6.00
C PRO A 204 -40.36 -16.39 6.77
N ASP A 205 -40.18 -16.65 8.07
CA ASP A 205 -39.25 -15.92 8.91
C ASP A 205 -37.84 -15.89 8.29
N GLY A 206 -37.22 -14.71 8.22
CA GLY A 206 -35.91 -14.50 7.62
C GLY A 206 -35.90 -14.18 6.12
N SER A 207 -37.00 -14.37 5.38
CA SER A 207 -37.05 -14.13 3.92
C SER A 207 -37.59 -12.77 3.49
N ARG A 208 -38.33 -12.08 4.38
CA ARG A 208 -39.07 -10.84 4.05
C ARG A 208 -38.18 -9.74 3.48
N ALA A 209 -37.00 -9.50 4.05
CA ALA A 209 -36.11 -8.43 3.60
C ALA A 209 -35.63 -8.63 2.15
N ALA A 210 -35.33 -9.87 1.75
CA ALA A 210 -34.94 -10.18 0.38
C ALA A 210 -36.09 -9.92 -0.61
N ILE A 211 -37.33 -10.27 -0.23
CA ILE A 211 -38.52 -9.99 -1.03
C ILE A 211 -38.73 -8.48 -1.18
N GLU A 212 -38.61 -7.71 -0.10
CA GLU A 212 -38.79 -6.26 -0.13
C GLU A 212 -37.72 -5.55 -0.97
N LEU A 213 -36.45 -5.98 -0.89
CA LEU A 213 -35.38 -5.50 -1.79
C LEU A 213 -35.68 -5.84 -3.25
N ALA A 214 -36.19 -7.04 -3.54
CA ALA A 214 -36.61 -7.43 -4.88
C ALA A 214 -37.77 -6.56 -5.38
N MET A 215 -38.77 -6.28 -4.53
CA MET A 215 -39.87 -5.38 -4.87
C MET A 215 -39.37 -3.97 -5.23
N LEU A 216 -38.40 -3.43 -4.49
CA LEU A 216 -37.79 -2.14 -4.79
C LEU A 216 -37.09 -2.14 -6.14
N ALA A 217 -36.31 -3.19 -6.44
CA ALA A 217 -35.62 -3.37 -7.71
C ALA A 217 -36.58 -3.55 -8.90
N THR A 218 -37.71 -4.25 -8.71
CA THR A 218 -38.67 -4.55 -9.78
C THR A 218 -39.81 -3.53 -9.90
N GLY A 219 -39.66 -2.34 -9.31
CA GLY A 219 -40.57 -1.23 -9.61
C GLY A 219 -41.63 -0.91 -8.56
N ALA A 220 -41.35 -1.12 -7.27
CA ALA A 220 -42.13 -0.53 -6.18
C ALA A 220 -42.45 0.95 -6.46
N ASP A 221 -43.68 1.38 -6.19
CA ASP A 221 -44.10 2.76 -6.37
C ASP A 221 -43.68 3.63 -5.17
N ALA A 222 -43.83 4.94 -5.29
CA ALA A 222 -43.48 5.87 -4.21
C ALA A 222 -44.22 5.56 -2.90
N SER A 223 -45.48 5.09 -2.99
CA SER A 223 -46.28 4.74 -1.82
C SER A 223 -45.70 3.53 -1.06
N THR A 224 -45.27 2.50 -1.79
CA THR A 224 -44.61 1.32 -1.22
C THR A 224 -43.25 1.69 -0.61
N CYS A 225 -42.45 2.51 -1.31
CA CYS A 225 -41.19 2.99 -0.75
C CYS A 225 -41.40 3.69 0.60
N LYS A 226 -42.37 4.61 0.70
CA LYS A 226 -42.70 5.26 1.97
C LYS A 226 -43.12 4.29 3.06
N SER A 227 -43.97 3.32 2.73
CA SER A 227 -44.39 2.31 3.71
C SER A 227 -43.20 1.52 4.27
N LEU A 228 -42.21 1.19 3.42
CA LEU A 228 -41.01 0.48 3.84
C LEU A 228 -40.10 1.37 4.71
N ILE A 229 -39.94 2.65 4.34
CA ILE A 229 -39.19 3.64 5.14
C ILE A 229 -39.84 3.80 6.52
N SER A 230 -41.14 4.09 6.57
CA SER A 230 -41.86 4.32 7.84
C SER A 230 -41.94 3.08 8.72
N SER A 231 -41.96 1.87 8.13
CA SER A 231 -41.95 0.63 8.92
C SER A 231 -40.62 0.43 9.64
N ALA A 232 -39.51 0.84 9.04
CA ALA A 232 -38.14 0.68 9.56
C ALA A 232 -37.81 -0.73 10.11
N ALA A 233 -38.53 -1.77 9.65
CA ALA A 233 -38.40 -3.13 10.19
C ALA A 233 -37.02 -3.73 9.90
N ASN A 234 -36.41 -3.31 8.79
CA ASN A 234 -35.02 -3.58 8.46
C ASN A 234 -34.40 -2.29 7.91
N VAL A 235 -33.29 -1.84 8.52
CA VAL A 235 -32.64 -0.57 8.17
C VAL A 235 -32.16 -0.56 6.72
N GLY A 236 -31.57 -1.67 6.23
CA GLY A 236 -31.07 -1.76 4.86
C GLY A 236 -32.20 -1.72 3.82
N VAL A 237 -33.35 -2.34 4.11
CA VAL A 237 -34.54 -2.25 3.25
C VAL A 237 -35.08 -0.82 3.23
N ALA A 238 -35.19 -0.18 4.40
CA ALA A 238 -35.70 1.19 4.50
C ALA A 238 -34.76 2.21 3.82
N GLU A 239 -33.45 2.04 3.92
CA GLU A 239 -32.47 2.85 3.18
C GLU A 239 -32.60 2.62 1.66
N ALA A 240 -32.66 1.36 1.21
CA ALA A 240 -32.87 1.05 -0.21
C ALA A 240 -34.20 1.63 -0.72
N ALA A 241 -35.25 1.63 0.12
CA ALA A 241 -36.53 2.25 -0.21
C ALA A 241 -36.42 3.78 -0.33
N PHE A 242 -35.59 4.42 0.50
CA PHE A 242 -35.29 5.84 0.39
C PHE A 242 -34.54 6.15 -0.91
N VAL A 243 -33.53 5.36 -1.28
CA VAL A 243 -32.83 5.47 -2.58
C VAL A 243 -33.80 5.32 -3.76
N ALA A 244 -34.68 4.32 -3.70
CA ALA A 244 -35.69 4.11 -4.73
C ALA A 244 -36.68 5.28 -4.80
N LEU A 245 -37.08 5.85 -3.65
CA LEU A 245 -37.97 7.01 -3.58
C LEU A 245 -37.32 8.25 -4.20
N ILE A 246 -36.04 8.53 -3.91
CA ILE A 246 -35.30 9.64 -4.52
C ILE A 246 -35.39 9.62 -6.04
N SER A 247 -35.23 8.43 -6.64
CA SER A 247 -35.25 8.23 -8.09
C SER A 247 -36.64 8.36 -8.70
N LYS A 248 -37.70 8.03 -7.94
CA LYS A 248 -39.10 7.98 -8.43
C LYS A 248 -39.87 9.27 -8.18
N ASP A 249 -39.67 9.85 -7.01
CA ASP A 249 -40.37 11.05 -6.54
C ASP A 249 -39.45 11.81 -5.58
N THR A 250 -38.55 12.62 -6.15
CA THR A 250 -37.60 13.42 -5.38
C THR A 250 -38.30 14.43 -4.48
N THR A 251 -39.46 14.95 -4.86
CA THR A 251 -40.24 15.89 -4.04
C THR A 251 -40.74 15.20 -2.77
N GLU A 252 -41.25 13.98 -2.89
CA GLU A 252 -41.66 13.21 -1.73
C GLU A 252 -40.47 12.75 -0.89
N ALA A 253 -39.34 12.37 -1.51
CA ALA A 253 -38.11 12.05 -0.80
C ALA A 253 -37.59 13.24 0.05
N VAL A 254 -37.73 14.47 -0.47
CA VAL A 254 -37.43 15.70 0.28
C VAL A 254 -38.31 15.83 1.53
N SER A 255 -39.61 15.60 1.39
CA SER A 255 -40.54 15.64 2.54
C SER A 255 -40.21 14.58 3.59
N VAL A 256 -39.86 13.36 3.15
CA VAL A 256 -39.44 12.26 4.03
C VAL A 256 -38.13 12.59 4.76
N LEU A 257 -37.13 13.14 4.05
CA LEU A 257 -35.88 13.55 4.67
C LEU A 257 -36.08 14.67 5.70
N GLN A 258 -36.93 15.66 5.37
CA GLN A 258 -37.21 16.78 6.27
C GLN A 258 -37.82 16.29 7.59
N ALA A 259 -38.75 15.33 7.54
CA ALA A 259 -39.30 14.72 8.74
C ALA A 259 -38.22 13.95 9.52
N ALA A 260 -37.40 13.15 8.85
CA ALA A 260 -36.35 12.35 9.49
C ALA A 260 -35.26 13.21 10.16
N VAL A 261 -34.96 14.39 9.62
CA VAL A 261 -33.99 15.32 10.23
C VAL A 261 -34.44 15.78 11.62
N ASP A 262 -35.74 15.95 11.82
CA ASP A 262 -36.34 16.41 13.08
C ASP A 262 -36.55 15.28 14.11
N GLU A 263 -36.36 14.02 13.70
CA GLU A 263 -36.44 12.83 14.57
C GLU A 263 -35.16 12.62 15.40
N ALA A 264 -35.30 11.82 16.46
CA ALA A 264 -34.16 11.40 17.27
C ALA A 264 -33.15 10.56 16.45
N PRO A 265 -31.84 10.60 16.78
CA PRO A 265 -30.84 9.78 16.12
C PRO A 265 -31.21 8.29 16.08
N SER A 266 -31.09 7.68 14.90
CA SER A 266 -31.33 6.25 14.67
C SER A 266 -30.45 5.76 13.52
N PRO A 267 -30.15 4.45 13.43
CA PRO A 267 -29.35 3.93 12.32
C PRO A 267 -29.93 4.25 10.94
N LEU A 268 -31.26 4.18 10.80
CA LEU A 268 -31.95 4.55 9.55
C LEU A 268 -31.78 6.04 9.23
N ARG A 269 -31.95 6.90 10.23
CA ARG A 269 -31.77 8.35 10.05
C ARG A 269 -30.35 8.66 9.57
N SER A 270 -29.31 8.11 10.21
CA SER A 270 -27.92 8.34 9.81
C SER A 270 -27.63 7.83 8.38
N ALA A 271 -28.20 6.67 8.01
CA ALA A 271 -28.12 6.13 6.65
C ALA A 271 -28.80 7.04 5.62
N MET A 272 -29.99 7.55 5.94
CA MET A 272 -30.72 8.50 5.08
C MET A 272 -29.95 9.82 4.90
N LEU A 273 -29.30 10.35 5.95
CA LEU A 273 -28.47 11.54 5.84
C LEU A 273 -27.27 11.31 4.90
N GLY A 274 -26.57 10.18 5.05
CA GLY A 274 -25.48 9.79 4.15
C GLY A 274 -25.94 9.66 2.70
N THR A 275 -27.04 8.94 2.47
CA THR A 275 -27.65 8.79 1.13
C THR A 275 -28.06 10.15 0.54
N ALA A 276 -28.69 11.02 1.33
CA ALA A 276 -29.12 12.34 0.90
C ALA A 276 -27.94 13.23 0.45
N MET A 277 -26.75 13.05 1.02
CA MET A 277 -25.54 13.75 0.60
C MET A 277 -25.09 13.37 -0.81
N THR A 278 -25.57 12.28 -1.41
CA THR A 278 -25.24 11.92 -2.81
C THR A 278 -26.17 12.56 -3.85
N THR A 279 -27.25 13.24 -3.40
CA THR A 279 -28.28 13.80 -4.28
C THR A 279 -28.41 15.32 -4.13
N PRO A 280 -28.11 16.14 -5.16
CA PRO A 280 -28.09 17.61 -5.05
C PRO A 280 -29.35 18.26 -4.46
N ALA A 281 -30.54 17.77 -4.84
CA ALA A 281 -31.81 18.33 -4.34
C ALA A 281 -31.99 18.13 -2.82
N LEU A 282 -31.44 17.05 -2.27
CA LEU A 282 -31.52 16.71 -0.85
C LEU A 282 -30.34 17.32 -0.07
N GLN A 283 -29.15 17.38 -0.67
CA GLN A 283 -27.95 18.02 -0.09
C GLN A 283 -28.26 19.42 0.45
N VAL A 284 -28.99 20.25 -0.30
CA VAL A 284 -29.32 21.64 0.11
C VAL A 284 -30.03 21.69 1.47
N ILE A 285 -30.85 20.68 1.80
CA ILE A 285 -31.56 20.59 3.07
C ILE A 285 -30.57 20.35 4.21
N LEU A 286 -29.58 19.47 3.99
CA LEU A 286 -28.59 19.10 4.98
C LEU A 286 -27.56 20.22 5.22
N LEU A 287 -27.13 20.89 4.14
CA LEU A 287 -26.20 22.01 4.23
C LEU A 287 -26.81 23.24 4.90
N LYS A 288 -28.12 23.42 4.76
CA LYS A 288 -28.84 24.50 5.47
C LYS A 288 -28.70 24.32 6.98
N ASN A 289 -28.25 25.38 7.64
CA ASN A 289 -28.03 25.44 9.08
C ASN A 289 -27.07 24.36 9.63
N LEU A 290 -26.07 23.93 8.85
CA LEU A 290 -25.07 22.93 9.27
C LEU A 290 -24.49 23.22 10.68
N GLY A 291 -24.21 24.49 10.98
CA GLY A 291 -23.66 24.91 12.27
C GLY A 291 -24.55 24.67 13.49
N SER A 292 -25.88 24.54 13.31
CA SER A 292 -26.82 24.29 14.42
C SER A 292 -27.22 22.83 14.58
N ARG A 293 -26.70 21.93 13.74
CA ARG A 293 -26.97 20.50 13.81
C ARG A 293 -26.18 19.85 14.95
N THR A 294 -26.58 18.64 15.34
CA THR A 294 -25.84 17.87 16.34
C THR A 294 -24.43 17.51 15.83
N PRO A 295 -23.44 17.27 16.71
CA PRO A 295 -22.10 16.86 16.29
C PRO A 295 -22.10 15.59 15.41
N GLU A 296 -22.96 14.61 15.71
CA GLU A 296 -23.12 13.40 14.91
C GLU A 296 -23.55 13.71 13.47
N ASP A 297 -24.57 14.57 13.32
CA ASP A 297 -25.05 15.00 11.99
C ASP A 297 -23.99 15.81 11.24
N GLN A 298 -23.28 16.70 11.95
CA GLN A 298 -22.19 17.49 11.37
C GLN A 298 -21.11 16.58 10.79
N LEU A 299 -20.73 15.52 11.48
CA LEU A 299 -19.73 14.56 10.99
C LEU A 299 -20.20 13.79 9.75
N ILE A 300 -21.46 13.34 9.73
CA ILE A 300 -22.04 12.66 8.55
C ILE A 300 -22.06 13.62 7.36
N ILE A 301 -22.53 14.85 7.56
CA ILE A 301 -22.65 15.85 6.50
C ILE A 301 -21.27 16.31 6.01
N LEU A 302 -20.29 16.51 6.91
CA LEU A 302 -18.91 16.83 6.53
C LEU A 302 -18.27 15.72 5.71
N SER A 303 -18.53 14.45 6.05
CA SER A 303 -18.07 13.30 5.25
C SER A 303 -18.69 13.33 3.86
N GLY A 304 -19.99 13.61 3.75
CA GLY A 304 -20.65 13.77 2.46
C GLY A 304 -20.13 14.98 1.65
N ILE A 305 -19.87 16.12 2.28
CA ILE A 305 -19.27 17.31 1.64
C ILE A 305 -17.91 16.96 1.04
N LEU A 306 -17.09 16.24 1.81
CA LEU A 306 -15.76 15.80 1.41
C LEU A 306 -15.82 14.83 0.23
N GLU A 307 -16.62 13.76 0.33
CA GLU A 307 -16.74 12.72 -0.71
C GLU A 307 -17.25 13.28 -2.03
N GLN A 308 -18.24 14.18 -1.97
CA GLN A 308 -18.84 14.81 -3.14
C GLN A 308 -18.13 16.10 -3.57
N LYS A 309 -17.07 16.51 -2.85
CA LYS A 309 -16.27 17.72 -3.09
C LYS A 309 -17.11 19.00 -3.26
N ILE A 310 -18.04 19.23 -2.32
CA ILE A 310 -19.02 20.33 -2.41
C ILE A 310 -18.36 21.66 -2.01
N THR A 311 -17.72 22.34 -2.96
CA THR A 311 -17.02 23.63 -2.73
C THR A 311 -17.94 24.76 -2.28
N SER A 312 -19.22 24.73 -2.65
CA SER A 312 -20.22 25.71 -2.19
C SER A 312 -20.48 25.67 -0.68
N ALA A 313 -20.04 24.61 0.02
CA ALA A 313 -20.16 24.49 1.47
C ALA A 313 -19.02 25.20 2.24
N GLU A 314 -18.03 25.78 1.56
CA GLU A 314 -16.83 26.39 2.17
C GLU A 314 -17.16 27.25 3.39
N THR A 315 -18.01 28.27 3.23
CA THR A 315 -18.37 29.19 4.32
C THR A 315 -19.00 28.48 5.52
N SER A 316 -19.85 27.49 5.26
CA SER A 316 -20.52 26.72 6.32
C SER A 316 -19.54 25.82 7.07
N VAL A 317 -18.55 25.25 6.37
CA VAL A 317 -17.51 24.42 6.99
C VAL A 317 -16.52 25.29 7.77
N ILE A 318 -16.17 26.49 7.29
CA ILE A 318 -15.34 27.47 8.03
C ILE A 318 -15.96 27.79 9.39
N ALA A 319 -17.28 27.96 9.45
CA ALA A 319 -17.98 28.25 10.72
C ALA A 319 -17.81 27.13 11.77
N LEU A 320 -17.57 25.88 11.35
CA LEU A 320 -17.35 24.73 12.24
C LEU A 320 -15.93 24.67 12.83
N LEU A 321 -14.99 25.50 12.38
CA LEU A 321 -13.67 25.59 12.98
C LEU A 321 -13.72 26.07 14.45
N SER A 322 -14.78 26.76 14.84
CA SER A 322 -15.04 27.19 16.22
C SER A 322 -15.84 26.19 17.04
N SER A 323 -16.09 24.97 16.53
CA SER A 323 -16.82 23.95 17.28
C SER A 323 -16.08 23.52 18.55
N GLU A 324 -16.83 23.44 19.66
CA GLU A 324 -16.35 22.87 20.92
C GLU A 324 -16.12 21.36 20.82
N ASP A 325 -16.83 20.69 19.89
CA ASP A 325 -16.60 19.28 19.59
C ASP A 325 -15.32 19.10 18.78
N LEU A 326 -14.33 18.43 19.38
CA LEU A 326 -13.02 18.20 18.80
C LEU A 326 -13.08 17.38 17.50
N ALA A 327 -13.99 16.40 17.40
CA ALA A 327 -14.12 15.57 16.22
C ALA A 327 -14.68 16.38 15.05
N VAL A 328 -15.70 17.21 15.30
CA VAL A 328 -16.26 18.13 14.30
C VAL A 328 -15.22 19.11 13.82
N ARG A 329 -14.46 19.75 14.73
CA ARG A 329 -13.43 20.72 14.34
C ARG A 329 -12.34 20.09 13.46
N LYS A 330 -11.82 18.92 13.85
CA LYS A 330 -10.81 18.19 13.06
C LYS A 330 -11.35 17.80 11.68
N GLN A 331 -12.58 17.28 11.63
CA GLN A 331 -13.20 16.92 10.37
C GLN A 331 -13.44 18.16 9.48
N ALA A 332 -13.81 19.30 10.06
CA ALA A 332 -13.95 20.56 9.34
C ALA A 332 -12.60 21.01 8.74
N ILE A 333 -11.52 21.01 9.53
CA ILE A 333 -10.16 21.32 9.05
C ILE A 333 -9.79 20.43 7.84
N PHE A 334 -9.98 19.11 7.98
CA PHE A 334 -9.68 18.17 6.90
C PHE A 334 -10.54 18.41 5.65
N THR A 335 -11.84 18.67 5.85
CA THR A 335 -12.80 18.97 4.76
C THR A 335 -12.38 20.24 4.01
N LEU A 336 -11.98 21.30 4.71
CA LEU A 336 -11.49 22.54 4.09
C LEU A 336 -10.20 22.31 3.30
N GLY A 337 -9.32 21.39 3.71
CA GLY A 337 -8.14 21.04 2.91
C GLY A 337 -8.48 20.50 1.51
N VAL A 338 -9.70 19.95 1.32
CA VAL A 338 -10.14 19.36 0.04
C VAL A 338 -11.06 20.28 -0.75
N ILE A 339 -12.02 20.94 -0.09
CA ILE A 339 -13.01 21.79 -0.78
C ILE A 339 -12.66 23.28 -0.75
N GLY A 340 -11.65 23.67 0.03
CA GLY A 340 -11.42 25.04 0.42
C GLY A 340 -10.87 25.92 -0.71
N GLY A 341 -11.32 27.17 -0.71
CA GLY A 341 -10.84 28.26 -1.53
C GLY A 341 -10.05 29.29 -0.71
N SER A 342 -9.96 30.52 -1.23
CA SER A 342 -9.16 31.60 -0.62
C SER A 342 -9.61 31.97 0.79
N ALA A 343 -10.90 31.81 1.12
CA ALA A 343 -11.41 32.04 2.46
C ALA A 343 -10.87 30.98 3.44
N SER A 344 -10.90 29.71 3.04
CA SER A 344 -10.32 28.60 3.81
C SER A 344 -8.82 28.80 4.03
N PHE A 345 -8.07 29.18 2.99
CA PHE A 345 -6.65 29.50 3.13
C PHE A 345 -6.44 30.61 4.17
N SER A 346 -7.15 31.73 4.04
CA SER A 346 -7.01 32.88 4.95
C SER A 346 -7.27 32.49 6.41
N THR A 347 -8.34 31.71 6.66
CA THR A 347 -8.71 31.28 8.01
C THR A 347 -7.75 30.23 8.57
N LEU A 348 -7.42 29.19 7.80
CA LEU A 348 -6.49 28.15 8.22
C LEU A 348 -5.07 28.69 8.41
N TYR A 349 -4.63 29.64 7.57
CA TYR A 349 -3.32 30.28 7.70
C TYR A 349 -3.23 31.14 8.97
N ALA A 350 -4.31 31.86 9.33
CA ALA A 350 -4.38 32.58 10.60
C ALA A 350 -4.30 31.64 11.81
N LEU A 351 -4.96 30.47 11.74
CA LEU A 351 -4.83 29.43 12.78
C LEU A 351 -3.41 28.91 12.86
N PHE A 352 -2.81 28.57 11.72
CA PHE A 352 -1.45 28.05 11.61
C PHE A 352 -0.39 29.02 12.16
N LEU A 353 -0.58 30.33 11.96
CA LEU A 353 0.26 31.34 12.58
C LEU A 353 0.12 31.25 14.12
N ASN A 354 -1.09 31.23 14.66
CA ASN A 354 -1.27 31.33 16.11
C ASN A 354 -0.90 30.07 16.88
N GLU A 355 -1.26 28.90 16.36
CA GLU A 355 -1.01 27.60 16.99
C GLU A 355 -0.57 26.58 15.94
N PHE A 356 0.54 25.89 16.21
CA PHE A 356 0.98 24.80 15.36
C PHE A 356 0.13 23.55 15.61
N GLU A 357 -0.94 23.40 14.84
CA GLU A 357 -1.75 22.18 14.79
C GLU A 357 -1.45 21.40 13.50
N LYS A 358 -1.00 20.14 13.65
CA LYS A 358 -0.65 19.27 12.53
C LYS A 358 -1.79 19.12 11.52
N ASP A 359 -3.04 19.07 11.99
CA ASP A 359 -4.22 18.92 11.14
C ASP A 359 -4.41 20.18 10.26
N VAL A 360 -4.17 21.38 10.80
CA VAL A 360 -4.22 22.65 10.05
C VAL A 360 -3.10 22.71 9.01
N SER A 361 -1.88 22.32 9.38
CA SER A 361 -0.74 22.30 8.44
C SER A 361 -0.99 21.35 7.27
N ASN A 362 -1.54 20.17 7.54
CA ASN A 362 -1.91 19.21 6.50
C ASN A 362 -3.02 19.77 5.58
N ALA A 363 -4.06 20.39 6.16
CA ALA A 363 -5.13 20.99 5.37
C ALA A 363 -4.59 22.10 4.43
N LEU A 364 -3.74 23.00 4.93
CA LEU A 364 -3.09 24.02 4.12
C LEU A 364 -2.21 23.44 3.01
N ALA A 365 -1.53 22.32 3.28
CA ALA A 365 -0.73 21.64 2.28
C ALA A 365 -1.58 20.98 1.18
N MET A 366 -2.79 20.52 1.52
CA MET A 366 -3.72 19.88 0.60
C MET A 366 -4.51 20.86 -0.28
N LEU A 367 -4.66 22.13 0.13
CA LEU A 367 -5.42 23.13 -0.62
C LEU A 367 -4.90 23.27 -2.07
N ASP A 368 -5.74 22.94 -3.03
CA ASP A 368 -5.44 23.06 -4.46
C ASP A 368 -5.87 24.44 -4.98
N ILE A 369 -5.13 25.47 -4.58
CA ILE A 369 -5.36 26.86 -4.98
C ILE A 369 -4.09 27.39 -5.62
N ALA A 370 -4.14 27.61 -6.95
CA ALA A 370 -2.98 28.04 -7.75
C ALA A 370 -2.34 29.36 -7.28
N THR A 371 -3.06 30.20 -6.53
CA THR A 371 -2.54 31.47 -6.04
C THR A 371 -1.83 31.39 -4.69
N ILE A 372 -1.98 30.29 -3.93
CA ILE A 372 -1.35 30.16 -2.60
C ILE A 372 0.16 30.29 -2.72
N ASP A 373 0.80 29.53 -3.61
CA ASP A 373 2.26 29.49 -3.69
C ASP A 373 2.83 30.86 -4.06
N ASN A 374 2.14 31.59 -4.96
CA ASN A 374 2.47 32.97 -5.31
C ASN A 374 2.36 33.94 -4.13
N GLU A 375 1.40 33.72 -3.23
CA GLU A 375 1.25 34.52 -2.01
C GLU A 375 2.36 34.19 -1.00
N LEU A 376 2.65 32.90 -0.79
CA LEU A 376 3.72 32.44 0.08
C LEU A 376 5.09 32.94 -0.40
N PHE A 377 5.36 32.93 -1.71
CA PHE A 377 6.59 33.51 -2.28
C PHE A 377 6.73 35.00 -1.96
N LYS A 378 5.65 35.78 -2.10
CA LYS A 378 5.68 37.21 -1.75
C LYS A 378 5.94 37.43 -0.26
N ILE A 379 5.39 36.58 0.61
CA ILE A 379 5.64 36.65 2.05
C ILE A 379 7.12 36.41 2.33
N VAL A 380 7.71 35.35 1.76
CA VAL A 380 9.14 35.03 1.91
C VAL A 380 10.04 36.17 1.41
N GLU A 381 9.71 36.79 0.28
CA GLU A 381 10.54 37.85 -0.31
C GLU A 381 10.42 39.22 0.39
N LYS A 382 9.27 39.53 1.01
CA LYS A 382 8.94 40.92 1.39
C LYS A 382 8.49 41.10 2.83
N SER A 383 8.06 40.04 3.51
CA SER A 383 7.49 40.20 4.85
C SER A 383 8.58 40.54 5.87
N PRO A 384 8.43 41.60 6.67
CA PRO A 384 9.32 41.87 7.80
C PRO A 384 8.96 41.02 9.04
N ASP A 385 7.85 40.28 9.02
CA ASP A 385 7.38 39.48 10.15
C ASP A 385 7.99 38.07 10.12
N HIS A 386 8.90 37.80 11.05
CA HIS A 386 9.56 36.50 11.21
C HIS A 386 8.59 35.33 11.35
N LYS A 387 7.43 35.55 11.99
CA LYS A 387 6.42 34.52 12.19
C LYS A 387 5.76 34.13 10.85
N GLN A 388 5.47 35.13 10.02
CA GLN A 388 4.94 34.91 8.67
C GLN A 388 5.98 34.27 7.75
N LEU A 389 7.25 34.70 7.84
CA LEU A 389 8.34 34.11 7.06
C LEU A 389 8.53 32.62 7.39
N SER A 390 8.56 32.26 8.68
CA SER A 390 8.68 30.86 9.12
C SER A 390 7.49 30.01 8.65
N ALA A 391 6.27 30.52 8.84
CA ALA A 391 5.07 29.84 8.36
C ALA A 391 5.07 29.64 6.83
N ALA A 392 5.44 30.67 6.06
CA ALA A 392 5.44 30.60 4.61
C ALA A 392 6.51 29.65 4.06
N THR A 393 7.73 29.70 4.59
CA THR A 393 8.81 28.76 4.19
C THR A 393 8.47 27.32 4.52
N GLN A 394 7.86 27.06 5.69
CA GLN A 394 7.40 25.71 6.06
C GLN A 394 6.29 25.21 5.12
N LEU A 395 5.30 26.06 4.80
CA LEU A 395 4.22 25.65 3.90
C LEU A 395 4.70 25.40 2.47
N LEU A 396 5.62 26.22 1.94
CA LEU A 396 6.24 25.97 0.64
C LEU A 396 6.95 24.61 0.60
N ALA A 397 7.65 24.24 1.68
CA ALA A 397 8.27 22.93 1.82
C ALA A 397 7.25 21.79 1.89
N MET A 398 6.19 21.93 2.69
CA MET A 398 5.14 20.91 2.81
C MET A 398 4.36 20.70 1.52
N ARG A 399 4.17 21.77 0.74
CA ARG A 399 3.44 21.76 -0.54
C ARG A 399 4.31 21.31 -1.72
N ASN A 400 5.63 21.24 -1.54
CA ASN A 400 6.58 21.02 -2.62
C ASN A 400 6.34 21.97 -3.81
N ALA A 401 6.15 23.26 -3.51
CA ALA A 401 5.76 24.26 -4.50
C ALA A 401 6.84 24.43 -5.59
N GLU A 402 6.43 24.41 -6.85
CA GLU A 402 7.32 24.62 -7.99
C GLU A 402 7.98 26.01 -7.91
N GLY A 403 9.31 26.08 -8.01
CA GLY A 403 10.07 27.32 -7.84
C GLY A 403 10.49 27.64 -6.40
N ALA A 404 10.03 26.88 -5.41
CA ALA A 404 10.37 27.14 -4.00
C ALA A 404 11.86 26.93 -3.73
N THR A 405 12.47 25.87 -4.27
CA THR A 405 13.90 25.60 -4.07
C THR A 405 14.78 26.73 -4.61
N GLU A 406 14.46 27.25 -5.79
CA GLU A 406 15.15 28.37 -6.42
C GLU A 406 15.04 29.65 -5.58
N LEU A 407 13.83 29.96 -5.09
CA LEU A 407 13.63 31.09 -4.19
C LEU A 407 14.45 30.92 -2.90
N LEU A 408 14.33 29.78 -2.23
CA LEU A 408 15.00 29.53 -0.96
C LEU A 408 16.54 29.56 -1.11
N ASN A 409 17.07 29.02 -2.22
CA ASN A 409 18.50 29.13 -2.54
C ASN A 409 18.96 30.59 -2.72
N ARG A 410 18.12 31.47 -3.31
CA ARG A 410 18.41 32.92 -3.34
C ARG A 410 18.38 33.53 -1.94
N MET A 411 17.44 33.11 -1.09
CA MET A 411 17.26 33.69 0.25
C MET A 411 18.36 33.29 1.24
N ILE A 412 19.00 32.12 1.08
CA ILE A 412 20.14 31.73 1.94
C ILE A 412 21.45 32.45 1.59
N ALA A 413 21.51 33.14 0.44
CA ALA A 413 22.72 33.82 -0.02
C ALA A 413 23.19 34.92 0.94
N PRO A 414 24.50 35.22 1.00
CA PRO A 414 25.03 36.32 1.80
C PRO A 414 24.40 37.67 1.40
N GLY A 415 24.10 38.50 2.40
CA GLY A 415 23.44 39.80 2.21
C GLY A 415 22.00 39.85 2.76
N ASN A 416 21.35 38.69 2.91
CA ASN A 416 20.10 38.56 3.67
C ASN A 416 20.38 38.43 5.18
N SER A 417 19.36 38.66 6.02
CA SER A 417 19.49 38.50 7.47
C SER A 417 19.74 37.04 7.86
N ASP A 418 20.56 36.82 8.88
CA ASP A 418 20.90 35.46 9.32
C ASP A 418 19.66 34.67 9.75
N ASP A 419 18.68 35.29 10.39
CA ASP A 419 17.43 34.62 10.78
C ASP A 419 16.64 34.10 9.56
N LEU A 420 16.52 34.90 8.50
CA LEU A 420 15.86 34.48 7.26
C LEU A 420 16.64 33.34 6.59
N ARG A 421 17.96 33.47 6.52
CA ARG A 421 18.84 32.46 5.93
C ARG A 421 18.71 31.13 6.67
N VAL A 422 18.72 31.15 8.01
CA VAL A 422 18.56 29.96 8.85
C VAL A 422 17.20 29.30 8.63
N GLU A 423 16.14 30.08 8.53
CA GLU A 423 14.80 29.53 8.30
C GLU A 423 14.66 28.91 6.90
N CYS A 424 15.19 29.57 5.87
CA CYS A 424 15.21 29.01 4.52
C CYS A 424 16.07 27.74 4.43
N MET A 425 17.19 27.66 5.15
CA MET A 425 18.01 26.45 5.22
C MET A 425 17.23 25.27 5.84
N LYS A 426 16.37 25.50 6.84
CA LYS A 426 15.52 24.44 7.40
C LYS A 426 14.50 23.94 6.39
N ALA A 427 13.86 24.83 5.62
CA ALA A 427 12.93 24.42 4.56
C ALA A 427 13.64 23.62 3.45
N LEU A 428 14.87 24.01 3.12
CA LEU A 428 15.73 23.26 2.19
C LEU A 428 16.19 21.90 2.74
N GLU A 429 16.02 21.57 4.02
CA GLU A 429 16.26 20.20 4.51
C GLU A 429 15.31 19.19 3.82
N VAL A 430 14.16 19.64 3.33
CA VAL A 430 13.15 18.82 2.63
C VAL A 430 13.21 19.02 1.11
N LEU A 431 13.31 20.27 0.65
CA LEU A 431 13.24 20.61 -0.79
C LEU A 431 14.59 20.71 -1.50
N GLY A 432 15.69 20.75 -0.74
CA GLY A 432 16.98 21.15 -1.24
C GLY A 432 17.54 20.20 -2.30
N THR A 433 18.37 20.77 -3.17
CA THR A 433 19.07 20.05 -4.22
C THR A 433 20.56 19.96 -3.92
N VAL A 434 21.34 19.41 -4.85
CA VAL A 434 22.81 19.41 -4.77
C VAL A 434 23.35 20.85 -4.72
N GLU A 435 22.72 21.78 -5.44
CA GLU A 435 23.07 23.21 -5.40
C GLU A 435 22.86 23.81 -4.00
N SER A 436 21.77 23.43 -3.33
CA SER A 436 21.53 23.82 -1.93
C SER A 436 22.63 23.27 -1.01
N CYS A 437 23.03 22.02 -1.21
CA CYS A 437 24.11 21.40 -0.46
C CYS A 437 25.45 22.13 -0.67
N GLN A 438 25.77 22.47 -1.93
CA GLN A 438 26.98 23.21 -2.30
C GLN A 438 27.00 24.60 -1.66
N ALA A 439 25.88 25.32 -1.67
CA ALA A 439 25.77 26.63 -1.02
C ALA A 439 26.03 26.54 0.49
N MET A 440 25.40 25.58 1.18
CA MET A 440 25.60 25.38 2.62
C MET A 440 27.04 24.94 2.94
N ALA A 441 27.65 24.08 2.11
CA ALA A 441 29.06 23.70 2.26
C ALA A 441 29.98 24.91 2.08
N GLN A 442 29.69 25.79 1.13
CA GLN A 442 30.45 27.02 0.93
C GLN A 442 30.37 27.97 2.12
N PHE A 443 29.23 28.06 2.81
CA PHE A 443 29.10 28.86 4.05
C PHE A 443 29.98 28.31 5.19
N ILE A 444 30.19 27.00 5.23
CA ILE A 444 31.12 26.37 6.17
C ILE A 444 32.55 26.73 5.81
N VAL A 445 32.89 26.67 4.52
CA VAL A 445 34.23 26.98 3.99
C VAL A 445 34.62 28.44 4.21
N SER A 446 33.71 29.38 3.97
CA SER A 446 33.97 30.81 4.13
C SER A 446 33.99 31.29 5.59
N GLY A 447 33.57 30.44 6.54
CA GLY A 447 33.41 30.86 7.94
C GLY A 447 32.25 31.84 8.13
N ASP A 448 31.19 31.71 7.34
CA ASP A 448 30.00 32.55 7.37
C ASP A 448 29.35 32.60 8.77
N SER A 449 28.65 33.69 9.11
CA SER A 449 27.94 33.83 10.38
C SER A 449 26.92 32.71 10.62
N VAL A 450 26.33 32.15 9.56
CA VAL A 450 25.40 31.01 9.66
C VAL A 450 26.06 29.64 9.51
N LYS A 451 27.39 29.53 9.63
CA LYS A 451 28.13 28.26 9.51
C LYS A 451 27.58 27.12 10.36
N ARG A 452 27.24 27.38 11.63
CA ARG A 452 26.72 26.33 12.54
C ARG A 452 25.32 25.86 12.11
N PRO A 453 24.34 26.76 11.84
CA PRO A 453 23.10 26.38 11.19
C PRO A 453 23.30 25.62 9.86
N ALA A 454 24.19 26.08 8.99
CA ALA A 454 24.49 25.44 7.70
C ALA A 454 25.00 24.01 7.89
N GLN A 455 25.88 23.74 8.86
CA GLN A 455 26.30 22.38 9.20
C GLN A 455 25.12 21.47 9.55
N LYS A 456 24.18 21.98 10.38
CA LYS A 456 23.03 21.20 10.84
C LYS A 456 22.05 20.91 9.69
N SER A 457 21.72 21.92 8.88
CA SER A 457 20.78 21.75 7.77
C SER A 457 21.38 20.96 6.62
N LEU A 458 22.66 21.18 6.29
CA LEU A 458 23.38 20.36 5.29
C LEU A 458 23.40 18.88 5.69
N LYS A 459 23.68 18.58 6.96
CA LYS A 459 23.65 17.19 7.46
C LYS A 459 22.28 16.55 7.22
N ARG A 460 21.19 17.23 7.56
CA ARG A 460 19.84 16.70 7.41
C ARG A 460 19.42 16.59 5.95
N LEU A 461 19.77 17.57 5.14
CA LEU A 461 19.53 17.55 3.70
C LEU A 461 20.25 16.36 3.04
N CYS A 462 21.53 16.13 3.34
CA CYS A 462 22.25 14.97 2.80
C CYS A 462 21.59 13.63 3.18
N LEU A 463 21.12 13.49 4.43
CA LEU A 463 20.40 12.29 4.87
C LEU A 463 19.07 12.11 4.12
N ASN A 464 18.32 13.19 3.91
CA ASN A 464 17.04 13.14 3.19
C ASN A 464 17.21 12.91 1.69
N TYR A 465 18.31 13.40 1.09
CA TYR A 465 18.61 13.21 -0.33
C TYR A 465 18.96 11.75 -0.65
N GLY A 466 19.71 11.08 0.24
CA GLY A 466 19.86 9.62 0.19
C GLY A 466 20.84 9.07 -0.87
N ASP A 467 21.79 9.88 -1.36
CA ASP A 467 22.85 9.44 -2.29
C ASP A 467 24.24 9.85 -1.76
N PRO A 468 24.85 9.03 -0.88
CA PRO A 468 26.08 9.37 -0.17
C PRO A 468 27.28 9.67 -1.09
N ASP A 469 27.59 8.78 -2.03
CA ASP A 469 28.79 8.92 -2.87
C ASP A 469 28.64 10.04 -3.90
N HIS A 470 27.42 10.26 -4.43
CA HIS A 470 27.17 11.42 -5.28
C HIS A 470 27.40 12.73 -4.52
N LEU A 471 26.86 12.86 -3.30
CA LEU A 471 27.02 14.06 -2.49
C LEU A 471 28.45 14.25 -1.98
N TRP A 472 29.15 13.15 -1.66
CA TRP A 472 30.58 13.21 -1.34
C TRP A 472 31.37 13.84 -2.49
N ASN A 473 31.18 13.36 -3.71
CA ASN A 473 31.87 13.83 -4.91
C ASN A 473 31.48 15.24 -5.36
N SER A 474 30.18 15.55 -5.34
CA SER A 474 29.65 16.80 -5.89
C SER A 474 29.66 17.97 -4.90
N VAL A 475 29.73 17.69 -3.60
CA VAL A 475 29.64 18.70 -2.53
C VAL A 475 30.90 18.71 -1.66
N PHE A 476 31.19 17.60 -0.99
CA PHE A 476 32.24 17.57 0.04
C PHE A 476 33.65 17.63 -0.53
N VAL A 477 33.97 16.83 -1.55
CA VAL A 477 35.31 16.82 -2.18
C VAL A 477 35.67 18.22 -2.73
N PRO A 478 34.82 18.91 -3.51
CA PRO A 478 35.08 20.28 -3.93
C PRO A 478 35.29 21.24 -2.75
N ALA A 479 34.43 21.19 -1.73
CA ALA A 479 34.52 22.06 -0.56
C ALA A 479 35.79 21.81 0.28
N LEU A 480 36.23 20.56 0.40
CA LEU A 480 37.49 20.19 1.07
C LEU A 480 38.72 20.69 0.30
N ASN A 481 38.66 20.71 -1.03
CA ASN A 481 39.73 21.21 -1.88
C ASN A 481 39.84 22.74 -1.83
N THR A 482 38.73 23.46 -1.68
CA THR A 482 38.72 24.93 -1.59
C THR A 482 39.00 25.44 -0.17
N ALA A 483 38.82 24.61 0.86
CA ALA A 483 39.10 24.98 2.25
C ALA A 483 40.55 25.44 2.45
N ALA A 484 40.73 26.64 3.02
CA ALA A 484 42.03 27.29 3.15
C ALA A 484 42.98 26.61 4.16
N ASN A 485 42.44 25.85 5.12
CA ASN A 485 43.21 25.18 6.16
C ASN A 485 42.46 23.96 6.72
N ASP A 486 43.17 23.16 7.52
CA ASP A 486 42.62 21.92 8.09
C ASP A 486 41.54 22.16 9.15
N ALA A 487 41.49 23.33 9.80
CA ALA A 487 40.40 23.64 10.72
C ALA A 487 39.05 23.74 9.96
N ILE A 488 39.06 24.37 8.78
CA ILE A 488 37.88 24.45 7.90
C ILE A 488 37.51 23.08 7.34
N ARG A 489 38.49 22.27 6.93
CA ARG A 489 38.24 20.88 6.48
C ARG A 489 37.62 20.05 7.59
N ALA A 490 38.07 20.22 8.84
CA ALA A 490 37.49 19.54 9.99
C ALA A 490 36.01 19.93 10.22
N ASP A 491 35.65 21.19 9.98
CA ASP A 491 34.25 21.65 10.07
C ASP A 491 33.34 21.04 9.00
N LEU A 492 33.85 20.66 7.83
CA LEU A 492 33.08 19.86 6.86
C LEU A 492 32.99 18.40 7.30
N LEU A 493 34.12 17.80 7.68
CA LEU A 493 34.21 16.38 8.02
C LEU A 493 33.41 16.00 9.28
N VAL A 494 33.14 16.95 10.17
CA VAL A 494 32.36 16.69 11.40
C VAL A 494 30.91 16.28 11.13
N ILE A 495 30.36 16.61 9.95
CA ILE A 495 29.01 16.22 9.51
C ILE A 495 29.01 15.20 8.38
N ALA A 496 30.19 14.77 7.91
CA ALA A 496 30.31 13.88 6.75
C ALA A 496 29.72 12.49 7.00
N ASP A 497 29.39 12.13 8.25
CA ASP A 497 28.65 10.92 8.55
C ASP A 497 27.23 10.89 7.94
N ALA A 498 26.71 12.01 7.42
CA ALA A 498 25.50 12.06 6.61
C ALA A 498 25.68 11.60 5.16
N VAL A 499 26.92 11.46 4.68
CA VAL A 499 27.26 10.93 3.35
C VAL A 499 28.15 9.70 3.51
N ALA A 500 27.71 8.77 4.36
CA ALA A 500 28.42 7.53 4.69
C ALA A 500 28.36 6.49 3.56
N GLY A 501 29.08 6.77 2.46
CA GLY A 501 29.30 5.86 1.34
C GLY A 501 30.74 5.34 1.25
N ASP A 502 31.01 4.50 0.27
CA ASP A 502 32.30 3.82 0.08
C ASP A 502 33.44 4.81 -0.16
N GLU A 503 33.16 5.90 -0.87
CA GLU A 503 34.20 6.87 -1.22
C GLU A 503 34.65 7.73 -0.04
N LEU A 504 33.71 8.15 0.82
CA LEU A 504 34.06 8.79 2.08
C LEU A 504 34.80 7.81 2.99
N LEU A 505 34.39 6.53 3.03
CA LEU A 505 35.05 5.53 3.86
C LEU A 505 36.52 5.34 3.43
N ALA A 506 36.78 5.25 2.12
CA ALA A 506 38.13 5.19 1.56
C ALA A 506 38.96 6.45 1.89
N TYR A 507 38.34 7.64 1.84
CA TYR A 507 38.98 8.88 2.26
C TYR A 507 39.35 8.85 3.76
N ILE A 508 38.42 8.41 4.62
CA ILE A 508 38.64 8.28 6.07
C ILE A 508 39.78 7.29 6.34
N GLN A 509 39.76 6.11 5.71
CA GLN A 509 40.80 5.09 5.85
C GLN A 509 42.18 5.68 5.55
N LYS A 510 42.34 6.32 4.40
CA LYS A 510 43.61 6.98 4.02
C LYS A 510 44.05 8.03 5.05
N LYS A 511 43.13 8.80 5.62
CA LYS A 511 43.44 9.86 6.60
C LYS A 511 43.71 9.34 8.01
N ILE A 512 43.17 8.19 8.37
CA ILE A 512 43.46 7.54 9.66
C ILE A 512 44.89 6.97 9.67
N LEU A 513 45.34 6.44 8.53
CA LEU A 513 46.69 5.87 8.35
C LEU A 513 47.80 6.94 8.30
N ASP A 514 47.47 8.19 7.97
CA ASP A 514 48.37 9.34 8.02
C ASP A 514 48.47 9.88 9.46
N THR A 515 49.39 9.35 10.26
CA THR A 515 49.52 9.65 11.70
C THR A 515 49.87 11.11 11.99
N GLU A 516 50.49 11.81 11.06
CA GLU A 516 50.86 13.22 11.17
C GLU A 516 49.71 14.16 10.74
N SER A 517 48.61 13.62 10.22
CA SER A 517 47.51 14.43 9.72
C SER A 517 46.78 15.16 10.84
N SER A 518 46.69 16.48 10.75
CA SER A 518 45.92 17.28 11.71
C SER A 518 44.41 16.99 11.67
N LEU A 519 43.92 16.38 10.58
CA LEU A 519 42.53 15.96 10.38
C LEU A 519 42.19 14.62 11.03
N ARG A 520 43.21 13.85 11.43
CA ARG A 520 43.07 12.49 11.96
C ARG A 520 42.06 12.40 13.12
N PRO A 521 42.06 13.30 14.13
CA PRO A 521 41.07 13.25 15.21
C PRO A 521 39.62 13.44 14.73
N THR A 522 39.41 14.24 13.69
CA THR A 522 38.08 14.51 13.15
C THR A 522 37.54 13.31 12.39
N VAL A 523 38.35 12.71 11.50
CA VAL A 523 37.92 11.53 10.73
C VAL A 523 37.68 10.31 11.63
N LEU A 524 38.48 10.14 12.70
CA LEU A 524 38.22 9.11 13.72
C LEU A 524 36.87 9.30 14.41
N LYS A 525 36.52 10.54 14.79
CA LYS A 525 35.21 10.85 15.39
C LYS A 525 34.06 10.66 14.40
N THR A 526 34.29 10.89 13.11
CA THR A 526 33.30 10.63 12.05
C THR A 526 33.10 9.12 11.86
N LEU A 527 34.18 8.33 11.81
CA LEU A 527 34.10 6.87 11.76
C LEU A 527 33.42 6.26 12.99
N GLN A 528 33.59 6.86 14.18
CA GLN A 528 32.87 6.41 15.38
C GLN A 528 31.35 6.59 15.29
N ARG A 529 30.89 7.54 14.49
CA ARG A 529 29.46 7.83 14.26
C ARG A 529 28.91 7.13 13.02
N TRP A 530 29.74 6.37 12.30
CA TRP A 530 29.38 5.74 11.04
C TRP A 530 28.09 4.90 11.20
N PRO A 531 27.12 5.05 10.28
CA PRO A 531 25.83 4.37 10.39
C PRO A 531 25.85 2.90 9.93
N ASN A 532 26.90 2.47 9.22
CA ASN A 532 26.92 1.16 8.58
C ASN A 532 28.07 0.26 9.10
N MET A 533 28.05 -1.01 8.76
CA MET A 533 28.98 -2.02 9.31
C MET A 533 30.33 -2.07 8.60
N GLU A 534 30.43 -1.56 7.38
CA GLU A 534 31.64 -1.53 6.54
C GLU A 534 32.79 -0.80 7.24
N ALA A 535 32.47 0.13 8.14
CA ALA A 535 33.45 0.80 9.01
C ALA A 535 34.25 -0.15 9.91
N SER A 536 33.76 -1.38 10.16
CA SER A 536 34.50 -2.39 10.93
C SER A 536 35.85 -2.71 10.32
N GLU A 537 35.95 -2.81 9.01
CA GLU A 537 37.19 -3.16 8.32
C GLU A 537 38.28 -2.11 8.57
N VAL A 538 37.90 -0.83 8.57
CA VAL A 538 38.81 0.28 8.88
C VAL A 538 39.27 0.23 10.34
N TRP A 539 38.39 -0.13 11.28
CA TRP A 539 38.79 -0.34 12.68
C TRP A 539 39.74 -1.53 12.84
N LEU A 540 39.48 -2.63 12.14
CA LEU A 540 40.31 -3.83 12.15
C LEU A 540 41.70 -3.59 11.57
N GLU A 541 41.79 -2.80 10.50
CA GLU A 541 43.06 -2.38 9.93
C GLU A 541 43.85 -1.50 10.92
N LEU A 542 43.18 -0.50 11.53
CA LEU A 542 43.80 0.41 12.49
C LEU A 542 44.43 -0.34 13.68
N ILE A 543 43.73 -1.30 14.27
CA ILE A 543 44.26 -2.08 15.40
C ILE A 543 45.38 -3.05 15.01
N SER A 544 45.47 -3.39 13.72
CA SER A 544 46.51 -4.28 13.18
C SER A 544 47.82 -3.55 12.83
N MET A 545 47.84 -2.22 12.94
CA MET A 545 49.04 -1.44 12.63
C MET A 545 50.19 -1.73 13.62
N PRO A 546 51.44 -1.84 13.14
CA PRO A 546 52.61 -1.89 14.01
C PRO A 546 52.66 -0.66 14.93
N ASN A 547 52.85 -0.87 16.23
CA ASN A 547 52.91 0.19 17.25
C ASN A 547 51.62 1.05 17.36
N VAL A 548 50.44 0.46 17.17
CA VAL A 548 49.15 1.15 17.37
C VAL A 548 49.08 1.84 18.74
N SER A 549 48.61 3.09 18.76
CA SER A 549 48.56 3.90 19.98
C SER A 549 47.43 3.47 20.92
N ALA A 550 47.60 3.67 22.23
CA ALA A 550 46.54 3.38 23.21
C ALA A 550 45.25 4.17 22.94
N SER A 551 45.35 5.39 22.38
CA SER A 551 44.19 6.18 21.95
C SER A 551 43.43 5.53 20.79
N ASP A 552 44.14 4.94 19.84
CA ASP A 552 43.53 4.28 18.67
C ASP A 552 42.87 2.97 19.06
N ILE A 553 43.52 2.19 19.94
CA ILE A 553 42.92 0.99 20.56
C ILE A 553 41.60 1.37 21.22
N LYS A 554 41.58 2.44 22.04
CA LYS A 554 40.36 2.91 22.70
C LYS A 554 39.30 3.40 21.71
N ALA A 555 39.72 4.08 20.63
CA ALA A 555 38.80 4.54 19.59
C ALA A 555 38.14 3.37 18.85
N ALA A 556 38.92 2.35 18.48
CA ALA A 556 38.45 1.13 17.85
C ALA A 556 37.53 0.31 18.75
N GLN A 557 37.87 0.17 20.05
CA GLN A 557 36.97 -0.45 21.04
C GLN A 557 35.62 0.25 21.09
N SER A 558 35.61 1.58 21.10
CA SER A 558 34.38 2.36 21.12
C SER A 558 33.59 2.23 19.81
N GLY A 559 34.26 2.26 18.65
CA GLY A 559 33.65 2.15 17.33
C GLY A 559 33.00 0.78 17.11
N LEU A 560 33.76 -0.29 17.27
CA LEU A 560 33.28 -1.68 17.17
C LEU A 560 32.21 -1.98 18.22
N GLY A 561 32.38 -1.46 19.45
CA GLY A 561 31.37 -1.57 20.49
C GLY A 561 30.05 -0.90 20.14
N ARG A 562 30.07 0.30 19.53
CA ARG A 562 28.86 0.99 19.06
C ARG A 562 28.17 0.20 17.94
N MET A 563 28.93 -0.35 17.01
CA MET A 563 28.39 -1.15 15.89
C MET A 563 27.52 -2.32 16.35
N VAL A 564 27.94 -3.00 17.43
CA VAL A 564 27.18 -4.10 18.03
C VAL A 564 26.04 -3.62 18.91
N LYS A 565 26.25 -2.57 19.71
CA LYS A 565 25.28 -2.15 20.75
C LYS A 565 24.18 -1.21 20.24
N SER A 566 24.44 -0.44 19.18
CA SER A 566 23.50 0.54 18.66
C SER A 566 22.51 -0.09 17.68
N LYS A 567 21.23 0.20 17.87
CA LYS A 567 20.17 -0.15 16.91
C LYS A 567 20.16 0.75 15.67
N GLU A 568 20.84 1.89 15.74
CA GLU A 568 20.96 2.83 14.62
C GLU A 568 22.00 2.38 13.58
N VAL A 569 22.84 1.38 13.91
CA VAL A 569 23.86 0.89 12.99
C VAL A 569 23.28 -0.24 12.16
N GLU A 570 23.17 -0.02 10.85
CA GLU A 570 22.68 -0.99 9.88
C GLU A 570 23.67 -2.16 9.73
N GLY A 571 23.14 -3.35 9.44
CA GLY A 571 23.94 -4.57 9.25
C GLY A 571 23.39 -5.79 9.97
N TRP A 572 23.60 -6.96 9.38
CA TRP A 572 23.09 -8.22 9.91
C TRP A 572 23.84 -8.65 11.17
N GLU A 573 23.12 -9.01 12.24
CA GLU A 573 23.66 -9.35 13.56
C GLU A 573 24.76 -10.44 13.52
N LYS A 574 24.63 -11.42 12.63
CA LYS A 574 25.66 -12.47 12.48
C LYS A 574 26.93 -11.91 11.84
N LEU A 575 26.82 -11.04 10.84
CA LEU A 575 28.00 -10.42 10.22
C LEU A 575 28.71 -9.49 11.22
N LYS A 576 27.96 -8.80 12.09
CA LYS A 576 28.54 -8.05 13.22
C LYS A 576 29.34 -8.97 14.14
N LEU A 577 28.81 -10.15 14.48
CA LEU A 577 29.54 -11.16 15.28
C LEU A 577 30.81 -11.65 14.57
N ASP A 578 30.72 -11.97 13.29
CA ASP A 578 31.86 -12.43 12.49
C ASP A 578 32.99 -11.37 12.49
N GLN A 579 32.65 -10.07 12.37
CA GLN A 579 33.61 -8.97 12.47
C GLN A 579 34.25 -8.85 13.87
N ILE A 580 33.49 -9.10 14.94
CA ILE A 580 34.03 -9.12 16.31
C ILE A 580 34.96 -10.30 16.55
N VAL A 581 34.68 -11.47 15.97
CA VAL A 581 35.61 -12.61 16.00
C VAL A 581 36.95 -12.22 15.38
N VAL A 582 36.93 -11.59 14.20
CA VAL A 582 38.16 -11.08 13.55
C VAL A 582 38.85 -10.03 14.42
N ALA A 583 38.10 -9.19 15.14
CA ALA A 583 38.67 -8.21 16.07
C ALA A 583 39.39 -8.87 17.26
N VAL A 584 38.88 -10.00 17.76
CA VAL A 584 39.54 -10.79 18.83
C VAL A 584 40.83 -11.43 18.31
N GLU A 585 40.82 -11.98 17.09
CA GLU A 585 42.01 -12.59 16.46
C GLU A 585 43.13 -11.57 16.24
N LYS A 586 42.77 -10.36 15.80
CA LYS A 586 43.72 -9.28 15.49
C LYS A 586 44.02 -8.36 16.68
N ALA A 587 43.55 -8.70 17.88
CA ALA A 587 43.59 -7.79 19.02
C ALA A 587 45.02 -7.41 19.41
N PRO A 588 45.30 -6.10 19.59
CA PRO A 588 46.65 -5.63 19.93
C PRO A 588 46.99 -5.82 21.42
N THR A 589 45.99 -5.99 22.29
CA THR A 589 46.19 -6.23 23.74
C THR A 589 45.16 -7.21 24.31
N PRO A 590 45.48 -7.88 25.44
CA PRO A 590 44.53 -8.71 26.19
C PRO A 590 43.24 -7.95 26.59
N GLU A 591 43.36 -6.69 27.02
CA GLU A 591 42.21 -5.87 27.41
C GLU A 591 41.27 -5.61 26.23
N PHE A 592 41.82 -5.47 25.02
CA PHE A 592 41.02 -5.35 23.81
C PHE A 592 40.25 -6.63 23.50
N LYS A 593 40.90 -7.80 23.56
CA LYS A 593 40.21 -9.09 23.39
C LYS A 593 39.04 -9.22 24.35
N LYS A 594 39.29 -8.96 25.64
CA LYS A 594 38.25 -8.98 26.69
C LYS A 594 37.09 -8.06 26.37
N ALA A 595 37.37 -6.83 25.95
CA ALA A 595 36.34 -5.85 25.60
C ALA A 595 35.45 -6.32 24.44
N MET A 596 36.04 -6.95 23.42
CA MET A 596 35.33 -7.47 22.24
C MET A 596 34.43 -8.67 22.59
N VAL A 597 34.96 -9.65 23.33
CA VAL A 597 34.16 -10.82 23.79
C VAL A 597 33.00 -10.36 24.68
N ASN A 598 33.26 -9.39 25.58
CA ASN A 598 32.25 -8.89 26.52
C ASN A 598 31.06 -8.18 25.87
N LEU A 599 31.12 -7.83 24.57
CA LEU A 599 29.97 -7.31 23.83
C LEU A 599 28.81 -8.32 23.79
N TYR A 600 29.10 -9.62 23.91
CA TYR A 600 28.13 -10.72 23.80
C TYR A 600 27.75 -11.37 25.14
N LEU A 601 28.05 -10.73 26.28
CA LEU A 601 27.59 -11.22 27.60
C LEU A 601 26.06 -11.15 27.80
N LYS A 602 25.36 -10.33 27.01
CA LYS A 602 23.90 -10.20 27.02
C LYS A 602 23.35 -10.31 25.59
N PRO A 603 23.46 -11.48 24.95
CA PRO A 603 23.10 -11.64 23.56
C PRO A 603 21.58 -11.69 23.38
N ASN A 604 21.10 -11.18 22.25
CA ASN A 604 19.70 -11.38 21.86
C ASN A 604 19.43 -12.85 21.48
N GLY A 605 18.15 -13.25 21.45
CA GLY A 605 17.77 -14.64 21.20
C GLY A 605 18.23 -15.19 19.84
N TYR A 606 18.38 -14.32 18.84
CA TYR A 606 18.84 -14.71 17.51
C TYR A 606 20.33 -15.06 17.52
N ILE A 607 21.18 -14.17 18.05
CA ILE A 607 22.63 -14.33 17.99
C ILE A 607 23.15 -15.50 18.85
N GLN A 608 22.42 -15.87 19.91
CA GLN A 608 22.73 -17.03 20.76
C GLN A 608 22.98 -18.33 19.98
N HIS A 609 22.36 -18.51 18.81
CA HIS A 609 22.55 -19.69 17.97
C HIS A 609 23.94 -19.78 17.34
N TYR A 610 24.69 -18.68 17.28
CA TYR A 610 25.97 -18.58 16.57
C TYR A 610 27.15 -18.39 17.52
N LEU A 611 26.92 -18.08 18.81
CA LEU A 611 28.00 -17.78 19.76
C LEU A 611 28.94 -18.96 20.03
N HIS A 612 28.41 -20.19 20.02
CA HIS A 612 29.23 -21.39 20.22
C HIS A 612 30.27 -21.51 19.10
N ASP A 613 29.81 -21.57 17.85
CA ASP A 613 30.67 -21.67 16.67
C ASP A 613 31.68 -20.50 16.59
N ALA A 614 31.25 -19.29 16.96
CA ALA A 614 32.09 -18.10 16.89
C ALA A 614 33.23 -18.06 17.93
N PHE A 615 32.96 -18.50 19.18
CA PHE A 615 33.89 -18.30 20.29
C PHE A 615 34.55 -19.58 20.83
N GLU A 616 34.09 -20.79 20.47
CA GLU A 616 34.70 -22.06 20.93
C GLU A 616 36.20 -22.14 20.62
N GLN A 617 36.62 -21.60 19.47
CA GLN A 617 38.04 -21.54 19.08
C GLN A 617 38.93 -20.78 20.07
N PHE A 618 38.37 -19.90 20.90
CA PHE A 618 39.10 -19.12 21.91
C PHE A 618 38.98 -19.69 23.34
N ALA A 619 38.37 -20.87 23.51
CA ALA A 619 38.13 -21.44 24.84
C ALA A 619 39.43 -21.65 25.66
N ASN A 620 40.55 -21.88 24.98
CA ASN A 620 41.86 -22.09 25.60
C ASN A 620 42.79 -20.87 25.51
N ASP A 621 42.30 -19.70 25.08
CA ASP A 621 43.09 -18.48 25.03
C ASP A 621 43.35 -17.99 26.47
N LEU A 622 44.64 -17.84 26.83
CA LEU A 622 45.08 -17.48 28.18
C LEU A 622 44.58 -16.09 28.63
N ASP A 623 44.27 -15.20 27.67
CA ASP A 623 43.82 -13.84 27.97
C ASP A 623 42.31 -13.75 28.20
N ILE A 624 41.49 -14.61 27.57
CA ILE A 624 40.02 -14.46 27.50
C ILE A 624 39.20 -15.71 27.79
N SER A 625 39.82 -16.83 28.18
CA SER A 625 39.12 -18.09 28.47
C SER A 625 37.96 -17.94 29.48
N SER A 626 38.09 -17.07 30.48
CA SER A 626 37.01 -16.75 31.44
C SER A 626 35.82 -16.05 30.79
N GLU A 627 36.07 -15.03 29.97
CA GLU A 627 35.06 -14.24 29.27
C GLU A 627 34.34 -15.09 28.23
N VAL A 628 35.08 -15.91 27.48
CA VAL A 628 34.54 -16.87 26.51
C VAL A 628 33.63 -17.87 27.21
N SER A 629 34.08 -18.46 28.32
CA SER A 629 33.24 -19.37 29.12
C SER A 629 31.94 -18.71 29.60
N ALA A 630 32.02 -17.44 30.01
CA ALA A 630 30.85 -16.67 30.43
C ALA A 630 29.87 -16.39 29.28
N VAL A 631 30.35 -16.09 28.07
CA VAL A 631 29.51 -15.90 26.88
C VAL A 631 28.86 -17.21 26.44
N LEU A 632 29.62 -18.31 26.42
CA LEU A 632 29.12 -19.64 26.04
C LEU A 632 28.07 -20.17 27.02
N ALA A 633 28.18 -19.85 28.32
CA ALA A 633 27.17 -20.16 29.32
C ALA A 633 25.80 -19.48 29.07
N MET A 634 25.75 -18.43 28.24
CA MET A 634 24.50 -17.76 27.85
C MET A 634 23.75 -18.49 26.72
N VAL A 635 24.31 -19.57 26.16
CA VAL A 635 23.69 -20.37 25.10
C VAL A 635 22.88 -21.52 25.73
N PRO A 636 21.53 -21.55 25.59
CA PRO A 636 20.71 -22.64 26.09
C PRO A 636 21.07 -23.98 25.44
N GLU A 637 21.07 -25.08 26.20
CA GLU A 637 21.39 -26.43 25.68
C GLU A 637 20.54 -26.84 24.46
N SER A 638 19.29 -26.40 24.39
CA SER A 638 18.39 -26.64 23.25
C SER A 638 18.85 -25.98 21.95
N LYS A 639 19.64 -24.91 22.04
CA LYS A 639 20.23 -24.20 20.90
C LYS A 639 21.56 -24.79 20.47
N VAL A 640 22.31 -25.40 21.39
CA VAL A 640 23.54 -26.16 21.10
C VAL A 640 23.23 -27.44 20.30
N ARG A 641 22.09 -28.11 20.57
CA ARG A 641 21.74 -29.42 20.00
C ARG A 641 21.06 -29.41 18.62
N ARG A 642 20.63 -28.27 18.09
CA ARG A 642 19.88 -28.21 16.81
C ARG A 642 20.70 -28.53 15.54
N LYS A 643 21.99 -28.88 15.67
CA LYS A 643 22.90 -29.14 14.55
C LYS A 643 23.91 -30.28 14.76
N ARG A 644 23.85 -31.02 15.86
CA ARG A 644 24.61 -32.28 15.96
C ARG A 644 23.84 -33.41 15.30
#